data_AF-A0A9Q6YEZ2-F1
#
_entry.id   AF-A0A9Q6YEZ2-F1
#
_cell.length_a   1.000
_cell.length_b   1.000
_cell.length_c   1.000
_cell.angle_alpha   90.00
_cell.angle_beta   90.00
_cell.angle_gamma   90.00
#
_symmetry.space_group_name_H-M   'P 1'
#
loop_
_entity.id
_entity.type
_entity.pdbx_description
1 polymer ?
#
loop_
_entity_poly.entity_id
_entity_poly.type
_entity_poly.pdbx_seq_one_letter_code
_entity_poly.pdbx_strand_id
1 'polypeptide(L)'
;MQQPQATQQGWAPPNVFVELPTLSPPFLSADDAARFAHELIGDHRDVQYGGAIVKNNLEQFFATRPVTGHGALFRPERVMSTNQSGTFKHPPGYTCVAFYHSHADIYEQVQTLYEGWPSESLFARVNLFSPIDIYTMMLMQPFVAVSYLSGLNGSLIKYECSGSDEEKHFTQLLGNARERSVETIDSPRKAALILIKLGTLSVIQSSECWDKKVGALDGSFTPWTPQSLLDIERVIIQRPAFGPIVSTEALALQYVRSRTDQTPDEHYGVILRHNERDEFVVSEPITTHMDFSLNRVFLKSREGVPVLLPGYQLHALYGCDGEYRDPTLIPAEQASLYKNFLHPQSLENGIVVAQLLGRPAQRQALPLFIATRDGAMLKYVSRYSADEKTLFAKLSEAEGGGMELIRNLLADVEPTLSFIHRVAHCGELSVVHSSELWSQVGRVQVDWQPYRGFVRRNLGPTFITADDAARHAHELIAGRVDAVYGGLIYQDQNHRYFATEPLAVHTEIFQPQQVIPPEMAALAPPGGSVVAAYQSHRVQPLQLWRPASEEQLIRNVFEPHELYMAIQDRVEIASRYLSTRDGALLKLTPRGSAEEQAFMASLAPPAEHPEQVRKNTLQMQLRANALMPSDYVARISKACGLHVVVGSALWGNPGQVTPKWKPCEVRAGIYEVKVQPPLSPIFAQAQDAMRYAHERMGERKYRQFGVILKKTDRDEFVVTHPVVAGRLGMQLGRIFPHPFGLLGYSLPRGFRFHAVYIAAPSVAKDQVPGSVYADFISPVDLSQSAVLMSTVRDQMPGTSVYPPLFISTRDGALLSYRTLSLGKLLDLEGPFSSQSSMLIGLLNGKISPTEYVRHIAGSGQLEVVLKSSTWATLGRVTEQWRPDAFDAQPVAPLPNVVALGPEFVHIDDAALYFHRRLARPHVAETLGVIFRRDYYGRFVVQEPLTNGVYATAQEQVLINPDLEHSSGRMRPQPVLAPQSTPWGLCFAHRPDPPILVRSRIGQWIDHSFWPMDICYVTQGLVGLGFTMNIAYLSGNDGALLKYVRGSSRELGVLCQALGGTDYDEVRRLNRQWIDSGLDNESQHTARLLKAGELVVVHTSSNWPRTGWVTPDWKNQQPVTRMPVLPWAPSPATRDRDEL
;
A
#
# COMPACT_ATOMS: atom_id res chain seq x y z
N MET A 1 29.25 7.58 74.57
CA MET A 1 29.58 8.07 73.23
C MET A 1 28.95 7.13 72.21
N GLN A 2 27.86 7.56 71.59
CA GLN A 2 27.15 6.82 70.53
C GLN A 2 27.78 7.17 69.18
N GLN A 3 28.08 6.15 68.37
CA GLN A 3 28.48 6.30 66.97
C GLN A 3 27.29 6.81 66.13
N PRO A 4 27.51 7.66 65.11
CA PRO A 4 26.44 8.11 64.23
C PRO A 4 26.03 6.99 63.27
N GLN A 5 24.71 6.80 63.14
CA GLN A 5 24.08 5.94 62.12
C GLN A 5 24.50 6.40 60.73
N ALA A 6 25.12 5.51 59.96
CA ALA A 6 25.32 5.70 58.53
C ALA A 6 23.94 5.70 57.84
N THR A 7 23.52 6.86 57.35
CA THR A 7 22.43 7.00 56.40
C THR A 7 22.72 6.13 55.17
N GLN A 8 21.90 5.11 54.93
CA GLN A 8 21.89 4.35 53.68
C GLN A 8 21.69 5.32 52.52
N GLN A 9 22.75 5.60 51.77
CA GLN A 9 22.68 6.32 50.51
C GLN A 9 21.97 5.40 49.51
N GLY A 10 20.81 5.80 48.99
CA GLY A 10 20.08 5.05 47.97
C GLY A 10 20.92 4.92 46.70
N TRP A 11 20.68 3.82 45.98
CA TRP A 11 21.54 3.41 44.86
C TRP A 11 21.32 4.25 43.59
N ALA A 12 20.17 4.92 43.46
CA ALA A 12 19.86 5.84 42.37
C ALA A 12 20.25 7.30 42.76
N PRO A 13 20.56 8.19 41.80
CA PRO A 13 20.87 9.58 42.11
C PRO A 13 19.72 10.24 42.91
N PRO A 14 20.03 11.00 43.97
CA PRO A 14 19.00 11.64 44.80
C PRO A 14 18.33 12.80 44.06
N ASN A 15 17.05 13.03 44.36
CA ASN A 15 16.24 14.13 43.82
C ASN A 15 16.10 14.18 42.29
N VAL A 16 16.11 13.02 41.63
CA VAL A 16 15.79 12.95 40.20
C VAL A 16 14.29 13.13 40.02
N PHE A 17 13.90 14.19 39.29
CA PHE A 17 12.54 14.40 38.85
C PHE A 17 12.38 13.97 37.39
N VAL A 18 11.38 13.14 37.13
CA VAL A 18 11.01 12.67 35.79
C VAL A 18 9.50 12.77 35.62
N GLU A 19 9.09 13.33 34.50
CA GLU A 19 7.70 13.29 34.06
C GLU A 19 7.34 11.88 33.58
N LEU A 20 6.26 11.32 34.11
CA LEU A 20 5.83 9.96 33.78
C LEU A 20 5.53 9.88 32.27
N PRO A 21 6.16 8.95 31.52
CA PRO A 21 5.86 8.80 30.10
C PRO A 21 4.38 8.45 29.87
N THR A 22 3.86 8.77 28.68
CA THR A 22 2.48 8.43 28.29
C THR A 22 2.18 6.95 28.57
N LEU A 23 1.05 6.68 29.20
CA LEU A 23 0.62 5.33 29.52
C LEU A 23 -0.10 4.66 28.35
N SER A 24 -0.04 3.33 28.30
CA SER A 24 -0.85 2.48 27.45
C SER A 24 -2.34 2.59 27.80
N PRO A 25 -3.25 1.97 27.03
CA PRO A 25 -4.57 1.62 27.53
C PRO A 25 -4.49 0.71 28.78
N PRO A 26 -5.57 0.59 29.58
CA PRO A 26 -5.60 -0.29 30.75
C PRO A 26 -5.63 -1.78 30.37
N PHE A 27 -5.00 -2.62 31.18
CA PHE A 27 -4.93 -4.08 31.05
C PHE A 27 -5.35 -4.81 32.34
N LEU A 28 -5.71 -6.09 32.21
CA LEU A 28 -6.11 -6.95 33.34
C LEU A 28 -4.93 -7.45 34.18
N SER A 29 -3.74 -7.54 33.60
CA SER A 29 -2.56 -8.05 34.31
C SER A 29 -1.29 -7.29 33.92
N ALA A 30 -0.29 -7.34 34.80
CA ALA A 30 1.04 -6.80 34.51
C ALA A 30 1.70 -7.51 33.33
N ASP A 31 1.49 -8.83 33.18
CA ASP A 31 2.05 -9.61 32.06
C ASP A 31 1.46 -9.14 30.71
N ASP A 32 0.17 -8.81 30.64
CA ASP A 32 -0.46 -8.30 29.42
C ASP A 32 0.01 -6.87 29.08
N ALA A 33 0.17 -6.02 30.10
CA ALA A 33 0.79 -4.70 29.91
C ALA A 33 2.25 -4.82 29.45
N ALA A 34 3.01 -5.79 29.98
CA ALA A 34 4.39 -6.07 29.56
C ALA A 34 4.45 -6.54 28.11
N ARG A 35 3.52 -7.41 27.67
CA ARG A 35 3.40 -7.84 26.27
C ARG A 35 3.09 -6.68 25.34
N PHE A 36 2.19 -5.78 25.73
CA PHE A 36 1.93 -4.57 24.94
C PHE A 36 3.19 -3.71 24.79
N ALA A 37 3.97 -3.53 25.86
CA ALA A 37 5.25 -2.84 25.78
C ALA A 37 6.26 -3.58 24.89
N HIS A 38 6.33 -4.92 24.99
CA HIS A 38 7.16 -5.78 24.15
C HIS A 38 6.81 -5.64 22.65
N GLU A 39 5.52 -5.64 22.31
CA GLU A 39 5.03 -5.42 20.95
C GLU A 39 5.39 -4.01 20.43
N LEU A 40 5.27 -2.98 21.29
CA LEU A 40 5.69 -1.61 20.94
C LEU A 40 7.20 -1.49 20.71
N ILE A 41 8.01 -2.21 21.48
CA ILE A 41 9.47 -2.28 21.26
C ILE A 41 9.75 -3.01 19.93
N GLY A 42 8.98 -4.06 19.58
CA GLY A 42 8.98 -4.67 18.25
C GLY A 42 10.40 -5.05 17.80
N ASP A 43 10.88 -4.46 16.69
CA ASP A 43 12.24 -4.63 16.15
C ASP A 43 13.17 -3.45 16.45
N HIS A 44 12.71 -2.47 17.23
CA HIS A 44 13.54 -1.35 17.65
C HIS A 44 14.61 -1.86 18.62
N ARG A 45 15.82 -2.06 18.09
CA ARG A 45 16.97 -2.65 18.79
C ARG A 45 18.26 -1.85 18.58
N ASP A 46 18.19 -0.65 18.03
CA ASP A 46 19.32 0.27 17.87
C ASP A 46 19.93 0.70 19.22
N VAL A 47 19.09 0.77 20.25
CA VAL A 47 19.46 1.01 21.65
C VAL A 47 18.63 0.11 22.56
N GLN A 48 18.97 0.06 23.85
CA GLN A 48 18.05 -0.49 24.83
C GLN A 48 16.84 0.43 25.00
N TYR A 49 15.64 -0.14 25.00
CA TYR A 49 14.40 0.56 25.33
C TYR A 49 13.91 0.05 26.68
N GLY A 50 13.21 0.87 27.45
CA GLY A 50 12.62 0.40 28.70
C GLY A 50 11.56 1.32 29.27
N GLY A 51 10.97 0.88 30.37
CA GLY A 51 9.88 1.58 31.03
C GLY A 51 9.41 0.89 32.30
N ALA A 52 8.26 1.33 32.80
CA ALA A 52 7.64 0.81 34.02
C ALA A 52 6.23 0.30 33.74
N ILE A 53 5.79 -0.67 34.54
CA ILE A 53 4.40 -1.10 34.62
C ILE A 53 3.83 -0.55 35.92
N VAL A 54 2.72 0.16 35.80
CA VAL A 54 2.05 0.82 36.92
C VAL A 54 0.61 0.35 37.04
N LYS A 55 0.08 0.43 38.26
CA LYS A 55 -1.26 -0.03 38.62
C LYS A 55 -2.06 1.10 39.25
N ASN A 56 -3.29 1.32 38.81
CA ASN A 56 -4.16 2.35 39.39
C ASN A 56 -4.99 1.83 40.59
N ASN A 57 -5.79 2.71 41.18
CA ASN A 57 -6.69 2.39 42.29
C ASN A 57 -7.85 1.44 41.91
N LEU A 58 -8.12 1.24 40.62
CA LEU A 58 -9.12 0.30 40.09
C LEU A 58 -8.51 -1.07 39.77
N GLU A 59 -7.29 -1.32 40.23
CA GLU A 59 -6.54 -2.56 40.01
C GLU A 59 -6.23 -2.84 38.52
N GLN A 60 -6.27 -1.82 37.67
CA GLN A 60 -5.92 -1.90 36.25
C GLN A 60 -4.43 -1.60 36.03
N PHE A 61 -3.82 -2.30 35.09
CA PHE A 61 -2.39 -2.22 34.79
C PHE A 61 -2.13 -1.39 33.53
N PHE A 62 -1.05 -0.62 33.53
CA PHE A 62 -0.63 0.25 32.44
C PHE A 62 0.86 0.08 32.24
N ALA A 63 1.30 -0.03 30.99
CA ALA A 63 2.70 0.12 30.64
C ALA A 63 2.97 1.59 30.28
N THR A 64 4.06 2.17 30.77
CA THR A 64 4.58 3.39 30.16
C THR A 64 4.96 3.10 28.71
N ARG A 65 4.90 4.07 27.80
CA ARG A 65 5.51 3.91 26.48
C ARG A 65 7.03 3.75 26.60
N PRO A 66 7.68 2.88 25.79
CA PRO A 66 9.12 2.65 25.89
C PRO A 66 9.91 3.94 25.66
N VAL A 67 10.89 4.21 26.52
CA VAL A 67 11.84 5.30 26.34
C VAL A 67 13.22 4.72 26.02
N THR A 68 14.00 5.44 25.21
CA THR A 68 15.36 5.03 24.86
C THR A 68 16.27 4.96 26.09
N GLY A 69 17.33 4.17 26.05
CA GLY A 69 18.42 4.14 27.03
C GLY A 69 19.57 5.07 26.63
N HIS A 70 20.69 5.03 27.36
CA HIS A 70 21.97 5.62 26.93
C HIS A 70 22.95 4.46 26.67
N GLY A 71 23.16 4.08 25.41
CA GLY A 71 24.05 2.97 25.05
C GLY A 71 23.49 1.59 25.45
N ALA A 72 24.34 0.75 26.06
CA ALA A 72 24.06 -0.65 26.34
C ALA A 72 23.35 -0.93 27.68
N LEU A 73 22.83 0.08 28.39
CA LEU A 73 22.13 -0.08 29.67
C LEU A 73 20.91 0.85 29.79
N PHE A 74 19.77 0.28 30.17
CA PHE A 74 18.58 1.02 30.57
C PHE A 74 18.64 1.41 32.05
N ARG A 75 18.30 2.67 32.35
CA ARG A 75 18.32 3.24 33.70
C ARG A 75 16.89 3.56 34.14
N PRO A 76 16.36 2.92 35.20
CA PRO A 76 14.98 3.14 35.67
C PRO A 76 14.66 4.59 36.05
N GLU A 77 15.67 5.39 36.41
CA GLU A 77 15.54 6.82 36.69
C GLU A 77 15.11 7.65 35.49
N ARG A 78 15.03 7.08 34.29
CA ARG A 78 14.47 7.74 33.11
C ARG A 78 12.94 7.74 33.07
N VAL A 79 12.30 6.89 33.87
CA VAL A 79 10.84 6.75 33.91
C VAL A 79 10.26 6.86 35.31
N MET A 80 11.11 6.89 36.33
CA MET A 80 10.70 6.93 37.74
C MET A 80 11.51 7.96 38.53
N SER A 81 10.81 8.83 39.26
CA SER A 81 11.44 9.86 40.10
C SER A 81 12.02 9.27 41.39
N THR A 82 13.04 9.92 41.97
CA THR A 82 13.66 9.54 43.25
C THR A 82 13.47 10.61 44.34
N ASN A 83 13.60 10.22 45.60
CA ASN A 83 13.58 11.12 46.76
C ASN A 83 15.00 11.63 47.13
N GLN A 84 15.10 12.39 48.22
CA GLN A 84 16.37 12.93 48.72
C GLN A 84 17.37 11.84 49.13
N SER A 85 16.90 10.64 49.48
CA SER A 85 17.74 9.49 49.81
C SER A 85 18.09 8.63 48.60
N GLY A 86 17.67 8.97 47.37
CA GLY A 86 17.93 8.13 46.19
C GLY A 86 17.03 6.89 46.07
N THR A 87 15.86 6.90 46.72
CA THR A 87 14.83 5.85 46.63
C THR A 87 13.73 6.27 45.65
N PHE A 88 13.22 5.34 44.84
CA PHE A 88 12.15 5.64 43.88
C PHE A 88 10.83 6.03 44.57
N LYS A 89 10.04 6.86 43.88
CA LYS A 89 8.70 7.29 44.28
C LYS A 89 7.66 6.78 43.30
N HIS A 90 6.56 6.27 43.82
CA HIS A 90 5.40 5.93 42.99
C HIS A 90 4.77 7.20 42.37
N PRO A 91 4.33 7.17 41.10
CA PRO A 91 3.66 8.30 40.47
C PRO A 91 2.31 8.62 41.13
N PRO A 92 1.84 9.88 41.13
CA PRO A 92 0.53 10.22 41.70
C PRO A 92 -0.60 9.41 41.06
N GLY A 93 -1.40 8.71 41.89
CA GLY A 93 -2.53 7.89 41.44
C GLY A 93 -2.17 6.49 40.94
N TYR A 94 -0.89 6.11 40.97
CA TYR A 94 -0.41 4.82 40.49
C TYR A 94 0.64 4.20 41.41
N THR A 95 0.68 2.87 41.47
CA THR A 95 1.75 2.09 42.13
C THR A 95 2.60 1.41 41.07
N CYS A 96 3.93 1.54 41.15
CA CYS A 96 4.85 0.83 40.25
C CYS A 96 4.93 -0.64 40.66
N VAL A 97 4.66 -1.55 39.72
CA VAL A 97 4.62 -3.00 39.97
C VAL A 97 5.67 -3.80 39.21
N ALA A 98 6.25 -3.24 38.15
CA ALA A 98 7.41 -3.83 37.47
C ALA A 98 8.21 -2.79 36.67
N PHE A 99 9.46 -3.13 36.34
CA PHE A 99 10.19 -2.50 35.25
C PHE A 99 10.31 -3.45 34.06
N TYR A 100 10.46 -2.90 32.86
CA TYR A 100 10.76 -3.68 31.67
C TYR A 100 11.88 -3.01 30.86
N HIS A 101 12.69 -3.79 30.18
CA HIS A 101 13.65 -3.29 29.20
C HIS A 101 13.91 -4.29 28.07
N SER A 102 14.56 -3.83 27.00
CA SER A 102 15.08 -4.62 25.91
C SER A 102 16.61 -4.57 25.85
N HIS A 103 17.21 -5.52 25.16
CA HIS A 103 18.61 -5.44 24.75
C HIS A 103 18.72 -4.80 23.36
N ALA A 104 19.87 -4.16 23.09
CA ALA A 104 20.19 -3.66 21.76
C ALA A 104 20.72 -4.80 20.87
N ASP A 105 20.55 -4.68 19.55
CA ASP A 105 21.14 -5.56 18.55
C ASP A 105 22.60 -5.14 18.33
N ILE A 106 23.48 -5.76 19.13
CA ILE A 106 24.92 -5.53 19.12
C ILE A 106 25.67 -6.76 18.58
N TYR A 107 25.10 -7.44 17.57
CA TYR A 107 25.61 -8.67 16.96
C TYR A 107 27.14 -8.65 16.76
N GLU A 108 27.67 -7.66 16.02
CA GLU A 108 29.10 -7.59 15.67
C GLU A 108 30.00 -7.36 16.90
N GLN A 109 29.50 -6.58 17.86
CA GLN A 109 30.25 -6.24 19.08
C GLN A 109 30.32 -7.47 20.00
N VAL A 110 29.20 -8.19 20.16
CA VAL A 110 29.14 -9.41 20.97
C VAL A 110 29.98 -10.52 20.36
N GLN A 111 29.96 -10.68 19.03
CA GLN A 111 30.81 -11.65 18.34
C GLN A 111 32.31 -11.36 18.55
N THR A 112 32.70 -10.09 18.59
CA THR A 112 34.08 -9.68 18.83
C THR A 112 34.48 -9.85 20.31
N LEU A 113 33.60 -9.49 21.24
CA LEU A 113 33.86 -9.56 22.69
C LEU A 113 33.97 -10.99 23.21
N TYR A 114 33.25 -11.92 22.58
CA TYR A 114 33.21 -13.33 22.97
C TYR A 114 33.71 -14.21 21.82
N GLU A 115 34.81 -13.81 21.20
CA GLU A 115 35.45 -14.56 20.11
C GLU A 115 35.75 -16.01 20.54
N GLY A 116 35.34 -16.98 19.72
CA GLY A 116 35.49 -18.42 20.01
C GLY A 116 34.33 -19.05 20.79
N TRP A 117 33.35 -18.26 21.25
CA TRP A 117 32.11 -18.83 21.78
C TRP A 117 31.25 -19.42 20.66
N PRO A 118 30.57 -20.56 20.91
CA PRO A 118 29.55 -21.06 20.00
C PRO A 118 28.42 -20.02 19.83
N SER A 119 27.92 -19.82 18.60
CA SER A 119 26.89 -18.82 18.26
C SER A 119 25.65 -18.93 19.15
N GLU A 120 25.36 -20.13 19.66
CA GLU A 120 24.25 -20.45 20.55
C GLU A 120 24.41 -19.80 21.93
N SER A 121 25.64 -19.77 22.43
CA SER A 121 25.95 -19.18 23.72
C SER A 121 25.87 -17.66 23.65
N LEU A 122 26.18 -17.08 22.48
CA LEU A 122 25.95 -15.66 22.19
C LEU A 122 24.45 -15.36 22.10
N PHE A 123 23.70 -16.19 21.38
CA PHE A 123 22.26 -16.04 21.20
C PHE A 123 21.47 -16.17 22.52
N ALA A 124 21.85 -17.11 23.39
CA ALA A 124 21.24 -17.25 24.71
C ALA A 124 21.61 -16.10 25.66
N ARG A 125 22.81 -15.50 25.52
CA ARG A 125 23.25 -14.37 26.36
C ARG A 125 22.39 -13.13 26.15
N VAL A 126 22.01 -12.82 24.91
CA VAL A 126 21.24 -11.62 24.57
C VAL A 126 19.72 -11.77 24.81
N ASN A 127 19.26 -12.99 25.06
CA ASN A 127 17.87 -13.29 25.40
C ASN A 127 17.65 -13.46 26.92
N LEU A 128 18.70 -13.29 27.73
CA LEU A 128 18.68 -13.45 29.18
C LEU A 128 19.15 -12.16 29.86
N PHE A 129 18.71 -11.94 31.10
CA PHE A 129 19.21 -10.83 31.92
C PHE A 129 20.74 -10.88 32.02
N SER A 130 21.40 -9.77 31.69
CA SER A 130 22.85 -9.64 31.83
C SER A 130 23.25 -9.61 33.32
N PRO A 131 24.51 -9.89 33.68
CA PRO A 131 24.94 -9.85 35.08
C PRO A 131 24.66 -8.50 35.78
N ILE A 132 24.74 -7.40 35.03
CA ILE A 132 24.41 -6.06 35.52
C ILE A 132 22.90 -5.84 35.67
N ASP A 133 22.08 -6.43 34.78
CA ASP A 133 20.62 -6.44 34.94
C ASP A 133 20.25 -7.17 36.23
N ILE A 134 20.77 -8.40 36.42
CA ILE A 134 20.50 -9.23 37.60
C ILE A 134 20.85 -8.48 38.90
N TYR A 135 22.04 -7.87 38.94
CA TYR A 135 22.46 -7.06 40.09
C TYR A 135 21.50 -5.88 40.36
N THR A 136 21.12 -5.15 39.32
CA THR A 136 20.25 -3.97 39.44
C THR A 136 18.84 -4.37 39.88
N MET A 137 18.30 -5.46 39.34
CA MET A 137 16.99 -6.01 39.69
C MET A 137 16.92 -6.41 41.16
N MET A 138 17.93 -7.12 41.66
CA MET A 138 17.99 -7.53 43.07
C MET A 138 18.14 -6.33 44.02
N LEU A 139 18.88 -5.29 43.62
CA LEU A 139 18.95 -4.03 44.38
C LEU A 139 17.60 -3.27 44.40
N MET A 140 16.81 -3.38 43.34
CA MET A 140 15.49 -2.74 43.23
C MET A 140 14.38 -3.45 43.99
N GLN A 141 14.60 -4.70 44.40
CA GLN A 141 13.60 -5.55 45.04
C GLN A 141 12.78 -4.87 46.15
N PRO A 142 13.36 -4.03 47.06
CA PRO A 142 12.59 -3.35 48.10
C PRO A 142 11.54 -2.35 47.58
N PHE A 143 11.71 -1.83 46.36
CA PHE A 143 10.75 -0.96 45.69
C PHE A 143 9.83 -1.74 44.74
N VAL A 144 10.41 -2.65 43.96
CA VAL A 144 9.67 -3.47 42.99
C VAL A 144 10.38 -4.81 42.79
N ALA A 145 9.64 -5.91 42.93
CA ALA A 145 10.20 -7.27 42.89
C ALA A 145 10.17 -7.91 41.49
N VAL A 146 9.52 -7.29 40.52
CA VAL A 146 9.27 -7.87 39.19
C VAL A 146 10.02 -7.09 38.13
N SER A 147 10.69 -7.81 37.22
CA SER A 147 11.33 -7.23 36.04
C SER A 147 11.09 -8.09 34.80
N TYR A 148 10.82 -7.43 33.68
CA TYR A 148 10.63 -8.06 32.37
C TYR A 148 11.78 -7.75 31.44
N LEU A 149 12.21 -8.74 30.66
CA LEU A 149 13.15 -8.56 29.56
C LEU A 149 12.47 -8.93 28.24
N SER A 150 12.41 -7.94 27.36
CA SER A 150 12.08 -8.09 25.95
C SER A 150 13.33 -8.53 25.19
N GLY A 151 13.47 -9.83 24.99
CA GLY A 151 14.58 -10.43 24.26
C GLY A 151 14.54 -10.16 22.75
N LEU A 152 15.61 -10.59 22.09
CA LEU A 152 15.67 -10.65 20.62
C LEU A 152 14.76 -11.79 20.13
N ASN A 153 14.33 -11.73 18.87
CA ASN A 153 13.50 -12.76 18.23
C ASN A 153 12.12 -12.97 18.92
N GLY A 154 11.62 -11.95 19.63
CA GLY A 154 10.28 -11.96 20.21
C GLY A 154 10.14 -12.78 21.51
N SER A 155 11.21 -13.04 22.26
CA SER A 155 11.05 -13.62 23.61
C SER A 155 10.70 -12.55 24.65
N LEU A 156 9.84 -12.90 25.61
CA LEU A 156 9.53 -12.08 26.77
C LEU A 156 9.64 -12.93 28.02
N ILE A 157 10.60 -12.59 28.89
CA ILE A 157 10.80 -13.27 30.17
C ILE A 157 10.53 -12.35 31.33
N LYS A 158 10.16 -12.96 32.45
CA LYS A 158 9.88 -12.31 33.72
C LYS A 158 10.74 -12.93 34.81
N TYR A 159 11.34 -12.09 35.64
CA TYR A 159 11.95 -12.52 36.89
C TYR A 159 11.23 -11.88 38.07
N GLU A 160 10.91 -12.71 39.06
CA GLU A 160 10.33 -12.29 40.34
C GLU A 160 11.33 -12.61 41.46
N CYS A 161 11.86 -11.57 42.09
CA CYS A 161 12.77 -11.67 43.22
C CYS A 161 12.05 -12.24 44.44
N SER A 162 12.69 -13.18 45.15
CA SER A 162 12.14 -13.81 46.36
C SER A 162 12.36 -12.98 47.62
N GLY A 163 13.39 -12.13 47.63
CA GLY A 163 13.85 -11.41 48.83
C GLY A 163 14.55 -12.31 49.85
N SER A 164 14.88 -13.55 49.49
CA SER A 164 15.56 -14.52 50.35
C SER A 164 16.97 -14.07 50.75
N ASP A 165 17.49 -14.63 51.85
CA ASP A 165 18.83 -14.28 52.32
C ASP A 165 19.92 -14.82 51.36
N GLU A 166 19.65 -15.93 50.67
CA GLU A 166 20.46 -16.44 49.57
C GLU A 166 20.55 -15.44 48.41
N GLU A 167 19.43 -14.81 48.03
CA GLU A 167 19.38 -13.78 46.97
C GLU A 167 20.17 -12.53 47.37
N LYS A 168 20.07 -12.09 48.64
CA LYS A 168 20.86 -10.96 49.17
C LYS A 168 22.36 -11.28 49.19
N HIS A 169 22.74 -12.49 49.58
CA HIS A 169 24.13 -12.92 49.58
C HIS A 169 24.71 -12.95 48.15
N PHE A 170 23.94 -13.46 47.19
CA PHE A 170 24.33 -13.44 45.78
C PHE A 170 24.47 -12.02 45.22
N THR A 171 23.59 -11.09 45.61
CA THR A 171 23.67 -9.68 45.24
C THR A 171 24.98 -9.04 45.73
N GLN A 172 25.43 -9.34 46.96
CA GLN A 172 26.71 -8.88 47.49
C GLN A 172 27.90 -9.45 46.70
N LEU A 173 27.83 -10.74 46.31
CA LEU A 173 28.85 -11.37 45.47
C LEU A 173 28.96 -10.68 44.10
N LEU A 174 27.84 -10.38 43.45
CA LEU A 174 27.81 -9.64 42.18
C LEU A 174 28.38 -8.22 42.32
N GLY A 175 28.05 -7.52 43.42
CA GLY A 175 28.60 -6.20 43.72
C GLY A 175 30.13 -6.23 43.85
N ASN A 176 30.67 -7.16 44.64
CA ASN A 176 32.11 -7.33 44.82
C ASN A 176 32.82 -7.72 43.52
N ALA A 177 32.21 -8.59 42.69
CA ALA A 177 32.75 -9.00 41.41
C ALA A 177 32.83 -7.84 40.41
N ARG A 178 31.80 -6.97 40.41
CA ARG A 178 31.74 -5.75 39.60
C ARG A 178 32.83 -4.75 39.98
N GLU A 179 33.08 -4.54 41.27
CA GLU A 179 34.18 -3.67 41.75
C GLU A 179 35.56 -4.19 41.34
N ARG A 180 35.72 -5.51 41.20
CA ARG A 180 36.98 -6.16 40.82
C ARG A 180 37.10 -6.42 39.31
N SER A 181 36.08 -6.06 38.51
CA SER A 181 36.01 -6.35 37.08
C SER A 181 36.18 -7.84 36.73
N VAL A 182 35.66 -8.74 37.56
CA VAL A 182 35.70 -10.19 37.35
C VAL A 182 34.32 -10.68 36.90
N GLU A 183 34.25 -11.46 35.82
CA GLU A 183 33.00 -12.05 35.36
C GLU A 183 32.64 -13.28 36.21
N THR A 184 31.57 -13.18 37.01
CA THR A 184 31.09 -14.24 37.92
C THR A 184 30.17 -15.26 37.26
N ILE A 185 29.65 -14.95 36.07
CA ILE A 185 28.69 -15.76 35.32
C ILE A 185 29.28 -16.04 33.93
N ASP A 186 29.82 -17.24 33.75
CA ASP A 186 30.56 -17.69 32.57
C ASP A 186 29.69 -18.42 31.53
N SER A 187 28.40 -18.65 31.79
CA SER A 187 27.47 -19.11 30.74
C SER A 187 26.00 -18.71 30.99
N PRO A 188 25.20 -18.53 29.92
CA PRO A 188 23.76 -18.24 30.03
C PRO A 188 22.97 -19.34 30.76
N ARG A 189 23.35 -20.61 30.59
CA ARG A 189 22.72 -21.73 31.30
C ARG A 189 22.92 -21.60 32.81
N LYS A 190 24.14 -21.30 33.26
CA LYS A 190 24.43 -21.10 34.68
C LYS A 190 23.65 -19.91 35.24
N ALA A 191 23.57 -18.81 34.50
CA ALA A 191 22.78 -17.64 34.87
C ALA A 191 21.29 -18.01 35.08
N ALA A 192 20.67 -18.71 34.11
CA ALA A 192 19.28 -19.13 34.21
C ALA A 192 19.03 -20.05 35.41
N LEU A 193 19.90 -21.06 35.63
CA LEU A 193 19.79 -21.97 36.77
C LEU A 193 19.98 -21.26 38.12
N ILE A 194 20.86 -20.26 38.19
CA ILE A 194 21.01 -19.43 39.38
C ILE A 194 19.72 -18.64 39.64
N LEU A 195 19.15 -17.99 38.63
CA LEU A 195 17.90 -17.24 38.78
C LEU A 195 16.73 -18.15 39.20
N ILE A 196 16.59 -19.33 38.60
CA ILE A 196 15.60 -20.34 38.97
C ILE A 196 15.77 -20.79 40.43
N LYS A 197 17.01 -20.86 40.94
CA LYS A 197 17.29 -21.24 42.33
C LYS A 197 16.98 -20.10 43.32
N LEU A 198 17.26 -18.85 42.94
CA LEU A 198 17.16 -17.68 43.83
C LEU A 198 15.76 -17.03 43.86
N GLY A 199 14.98 -17.19 42.80
CA GLY A 199 13.65 -16.58 42.65
C GLY A 199 12.80 -17.35 41.65
N THR A 200 11.89 -16.66 40.96
CA THR A 200 11.05 -17.29 39.92
C THR A 200 11.35 -16.70 38.56
N LEU A 201 11.99 -17.48 37.68
CA LEU A 201 12.20 -17.13 36.28
C LEU A 201 11.08 -17.76 35.43
N SER A 202 10.29 -16.93 34.76
CA SER A 202 9.17 -17.36 33.91
C SER A 202 9.33 -16.89 32.47
N VAL A 203 8.96 -17.74 31.51
CA VAL A 203 8.88 -17.38 30.09
C VAL A 203 7.42 -17.04 29.77
N ILE A 204 7.15 -15.77 29.49
CA ILE A 204 5.80 -15.27 29.15
C ILE A 204 5.50 -15.50 27.66
N GLN A 205 6.51 -15.26 26.83
CA GLN A 205 6.54 -15.54 25.40
C GLN A 205 7.88 -16.20 25.06
N SER A 206 7.80 -17.41 24.52
CA SER A 206 8.96 -18.25 24.22
C SER A 206 9.47 -17.99 22.80
N SER A 207 10.77 -18.18 22.61
CA SER A 207 11.44 -18.29 21.31
C SER A 207 12.26 -19.58 21.27
N GLU A 208 13.04 -19.81 20.21
CA GLU A 208 13.93 -20.95 20.08
C GLU A 208 14.88 -21.11 21.28
N CYS A 209 15.43 -20.04 21.88
CA CYS A 209 16.38 -20.21 23.00
C CYS A 209 15.77 -20.83 24.25
N TRP A 210 14.45 -20.77 24.38
CA TRP A 210 13.69 -21.29 25.51
C TRP A 210 13.12 -22.69 25.25
N ASP A 211 13.44 -23.32 24.11
CA ASP A 211 12.99 -24.66 23.73
C ASP A 211 11.46 -24.83 23.82
N LYS A 212 10.72 -23.81 23.35
CA LYS A 212 9.25 -23.75 23.38
C LYS A 212 8.63 -23.76 24.79
N LYS A 213 9.44 -23.67 25.87
CA LYS A 213 8.94 -23.70 27.24
C LYS A 213 8.29 -22.37 27.61
N VAL A 214 7.17 -22.44 28.31
CA VAL A 214 6.41 -21.29 28.81
C VAL A 214 6.03 -21.49 30.27
N GLY A 215 5.85 -20.39 30.99
CA GLY A 215 5.64 -20.39 32.44
C GLY A 215 6.93 -20.49 33.24
N ALA A 216 6.81 -20.82 34.52
CA ALA A 216 7.94 -20.89 35.45
C ALA A 216 8.90 -22.04 35.06
N LEU A 217 10.18 -21.72 34.94
CA LEU A 217 11.24 -22.68 34.63
C LEU A 217 11.69 -23.42 35.88
N ASP A 218 12.16 -24.66 35.68
CA ASP A 218 12.72 -25.51 36.74
C ASP A 218 14.16 -25.96 36.42
N GLY A 219 14.75 -26.74 37.32
CA GLY A 219 16.12 -27.24 37.18
C GLY A 219 16.35 -28.20 35.99
N SER A 220 15.30 -28.63 35.29
CA SER A 220 15.38 -29.44 34.06
C SER A 220 15.62 -28.59 32.80
N PHE A 221 15.63 -27.26 32.93
CA PHE A 221 15.84 -26.36 31.81
C PHE A 221 17.22 -26.53 31.16
N THR A 222 17.21 -26.72 29.84
CA THR A 222 18.38 -26.70 28.98
C THR A 222 18.12 -25.70 27.84
N PRO A 223 19.06 -24.78 27.54
CA PRO A 223 18.96 -23.95 26.36
C PRO A 223 18.89 -24.81 25.10
N TRP A 224 18.15 -24.34 24.10
CA TRP A 224 18.00 -25.03 22.83
C TRP A 224 19.34 -25.24 22.11
N THR A 225 19.45 -26.37 21.43
CA THR A 225 20.60 -26.73 20.58
C THR A 225 20.26 -26.58 19.10
N PRO A 226 21.13 -25.95 18.30
CA PRO A 226 20.95 -25.78 16.87
C PRO A 226 20.68 -27.06 16.13
N GLN A 227 19.77 -26.93 15.18
CA GLN A 227 19.46 -27.96 14.21
C GLN A 227 19.49 -27.34 12.82
N SER A 228 19.72 -28.15 11.79
CA SER A 228 19.68 -27.69 10.39
C SER A 228 18.28 -27.27 9.92
N LEU A 229 17.25 -27.58 10.72
CA LEU A 229 15.85 -27.24 10.49
C LEU A 229 15.26 -26.71 11.78
N LEU A 230 14.51 -25.61 11.69
CA LEU A 230 13.81 -25.01 12.83
C LEU A 230 12.30 -24.98 12.56
N ASP A 231 11.58 -25.92 13.19
CA ASP A 231 10.10 -25.97 13.19
C ASP A 231 9.54 -25.48 14.52
N ILE A 232 9.41 -24.16 14.63
CA ILE A 232 8.83 -23.48 15.80
C ILE A 232 7.71 -22.56 15.34
N GLU A 233 6.60 -22.58 16.07
CA GLU A 233 5.49 -21.64 15.90
C GLU A 233 5.97 -20.19 16.06
N ARG A 234 5.20 -19.24 15.51
CA ARG A 234 5.61 -17.82 15.50
C ARG A 234 5.73 -17.24 16.91
N VAL A 235 4.77 -17.59 17.76
CA VAL A 235 4.62 -17.07 19.10
C VAL A 235 4.11 -18.22 19.97
N ILE A 236 4.91 -18.62 20.95
CA ILE A 236 4.53 -19.66 21.92
C ILE A 236 4.35 -18.97 23.26
N ILE A 237 3.12 -18.98 23.77
CA ILE A 237 2.72 -18.22 24.97
C ILE A 237 2.17 -19.14 26.04
N GLN A 238 2.42 -18.79 27.30
CA GLN A 238 1.92 -19.55 28.46
C GLN A 238 0.38 -19.62 28.48
N ARG A 239 -0.24 -18.51 28.11
CA ARG A 239 -1.67 -18.34 27.90
C ARG A 239 -1.88 -17.21 26.88
N PRO A 240 -2.99 -17.20 26.13
CA PRO A 240 -3.40 -16.06 25.31
C PRO A 240 -3.34 -14.78 26.13
N ALA A 241 -2.74 -13.71 25.60
CA ALA A 241 -2.85 -12.42 26.26
C ALA A 241 -4.28 -11.93 26.23
N PHE A 242 -4.64 -11.09 27.19
CA PHE A 242 -5.85 -10.32 27.11
C PHE A 242 -5.52 -8.92 26.61
N GLY A 243 -6.24 -8.48 25.60
CA GLY A 243 -6.11 -7.15 25.03
C GLY A 243 -6.46 -6.03 26.02
N PRO A 244 -6.39 -4.77 25.56
CA PRO A 244 -6.74 -3.63 26.38
C PRO A 244 -8.22 -3.68 26.79
N ILE A 245 -8.54 -3.13 27.96
CA ILE A 245 -9.92 -2.96 28.42
C ILE A 245 -10.56 -1.85 27.58
N VAL A 246 -11.64 -2.19 26.88
CA VAL A 246 -12.39 -1.27 26.00
C VAL A 246 -13.82 -1.08 26.48
N SER A 247 -14.43 0.05 26.14
CA SER A 247 -15.74 0.43 26.68
C SER A 247 -16.96 -0.09 25.91
N THR A 248 -16.77 -0.69 24.72
CA THR A 248 -17.87 -1.14 23.86
C THR A 248 -17.56 -2.44 23.14
N GLU A 249 -18.61 -3.21 22.80
CA GLU A 249 -18.51 -4.42 21.98
C GLU A 249 -17.93 -4.11 20.58
N ALA A 250 -18.26 -2.96 20.00
CA ALA A 250 -17.73 -2.55 18.70
C ALA A 250 -16.19 -2.39 18.71
N LEU A 251 -15.65 -1.78 19.77
CA LEU A 251 -14.19 -1.67 19.96
C LEU A 251 -13.55 -3.04 20.22
N ALA A 252 -14.24 -3.93 20.93
CA ALA A 252 -13.78 -5.31 21.13
C ALA A 252 -13.70 -6.07 19.80
N LEU A 253 -14.72 -5.96 18.94
CA LEU A 253 -14.72 -6.58 17.61
C LEU A 253 -13.67 -5.97 16.67
N GLN A 254 -13.41 -4.66 16.78
CA GLN A 254 -12.31 -4.03 16.06
C GLN A 254 -10.96 -4.60 16.52
N TYR A 255 -10.77 -4.82 17.82
CA TYR A 255 -9.57 -5.47 18.34
C TYR A 255 -9.45 -6.92 17.84
N VAL A 256 -10.53 -7.71 17.85
CA VAL A 256 -10.56 -9.07 17.27
C VAL A 256 -10.02 -9.06 15.85
N ARG A 257 -10.59 -8.22 14.98
CA ARG A 257 -10.15 -8.10 13.57
C ARG A 257 -8.67 -7.77 13.46
N SER A 258 -8.20 -6.80 14.24
CA SER A 258 -6.79 -6.39 14.20
C SER A 258 -5.82 -7.52 14.59
N ARG A 259 -6.23 -8.46 15.45
CA ARG A 259 -5.43 -9.65 15.82
C ARG A 259 -5.61 -10.78 14.82
N THR A 260 -6.82 -11.01 14.32
CA THR A 260 -7.09 -11.99 13.25
C THR A 260 -6.25 -11.70 12.01
N ASP A 261 -6.14 -10.42 11.63
CA ASP A 261 -5.34 -10.01 10.49
C ASP A 261 -3.87 -10.40 10.67
N GLN A 262 -3.33 -10.50 11.89
CA GLN A 262 -1.92 -10.78 12.16
C GLN A 262 -1.53 -12.26 12.06
N THR A 263 -2.50 -13.18 11.99
CA THR A 263 -2.26 -14.62 11.97
C THR A 263 -2.91 -15.29 10.76
N PRO A 264 -2.15 -16.04 9.93
CA PRO A 264 -2.72 -16.77 8.80
C PRO A 264 -3.37 -18.10 9.22
N ASP A 265 -3.09 -18.58 10.44
CA ASP A 265 -3.55 -19.88 10.90
C ASP A 265 -5.03 -19.83 11.33
N GLU A 266 -5.72 -20.97 11.29
CA GLU A 266 -7.05 -21.08 11.90
C GLU A 266 -6.96 -20.79 13.39
N HIS A 267 -7.94 -20.08 13.95
CA HIS A 267 -7.89 -19.68 15.35
C HIS A 267 -9.24 -19.35 15.95
N TYR A 268 -9.30 -19.43 17.28
CA TYR A 268 -10.44 -19.00 18.07
C TYR A 268 -10.01 -18.16 19.28
N GLY A 269 -10.99 -17.57 19.95
CA GLY A 269 -10.81 -16.97 21.26
C GLY A 269 -12.12 -16.55 21.88
N VAL A 270 -12.03 -15.71 22.91
CA VAL A 270 -13.16 -15.28 23.71
C VAL A 270 -13.23 -13.77 23.89
N ILE A 271 -14.45 -13.28 24.06
CA ILE A 271 -14.74 -11.92 24.50
C ILE A 271 -15.36 -12.01 25.90
N LEU A 272 -14.79 -11.25 26.83
CA LEU A 272 -15.24 -11.12 28.21
C LEU A 272 -15.91 -9.77 28.42
N ARG A 273 -16.91 -9.73 29.30
CA ARG A 273 -17.55 -8.49 29.75
C ARG A 273 -17.50 -8.42 31.28
N HIS A 274 -17.22 -7.24 31.81
CA HIS A 274 -17.28 -7.01 33.26
C HIS A 274 -18.73 -7.11 33.76
N ASN A 275 -18.93 -7.63 34.97
CA ASN A 275 -20.27 -7.89 35.51
C ASN A 275 -21.06 -6.61 35.82
N GLU A 276 -20.37 -5.53 36.20
CA GLU A 276 -20.97 -4.28 36.69
C GLU A 276 -20.65 -3.05 35.85
N ARG A 277 -19.71 -3.16 34.90
CA ARG A 277 -19.18 -2.04 34.13
C ARG A 277 -19.29 -2.37 32.65
N ASP A 278 -19.47 -1.35 31.82
CA ASP A 278 -19.40 -1.50 30.36
C ASP A 278 -17.94 -1.58 29.90
N GLU A 279 -17.28 -2.65 30.32
CA GLU A 279 -15.88 -2.96 30.02
C GLU A 279 -15.81 -4.34 29.35
N PHE A 280 -15.11 -4.40 28.22
CA PHE A 280 -14.88 -5.60 27.44
C PHE A 280 -13.40 -5.88 27.32
N VAL A 281 -13.05 -7.16 27.29
CA VAL A 281 -11.68 -7.63 27.09
C VAL A 281 -11.70 -8.82 26.15
N VAL A 282 -10.73 -8.89 25.25
CA VAL A 282 -10.66 -9.91 24.20
C VAL A 282 -9.38 -10.71 24.40
N SER A 283 -9.46 -12.04 24.35
CA SER A 283 -8.25 -12.87 24.34
C SER A 283 -7.51 -12.71 23.01
N GLU A 284 -6.23 -12.99 22.97
CA GLU A 284 -5.52 -13.18 21.71
C GLU A 284 -5.97 -14.47 20.99
N PRO A 285 -5.81 -14.52 19.66
CA PRO A 285 -6.04 -15.73 18.87
C PRO A 285 -5.27 -16.95 19.40
N ILE A 286 -5.97 -18.06 19.57
CA ILE A 286 -5.40 -19.38 19.81
C ILE A 286 -5.30 -20.12 18.48
N THR A 287 -4.08 -20.32 17.97
CA THR A 287 -3.81 -20.90 16.63
C THR A 287 -3.64 -22.42 16.64
N THR A 288 -4.34 -23.10 17.56
CA THR A 288 -4.34 -24.57 17.66
C THR A 288 -5.68 -25.11 17.16
N HIS A 289 -5.91 -26.42 17.25
CA HIS A 289 -7.17 -27.05 16.81
C HIS A 289 -8.42 -26.27 17.24
N MET A 290 -9.31 -26.01 16.28
CA MET A 290 -10.58 -25.28 16.41
C MET A 290 -11.64 -26.03 17.23
N ASP A 291 -11.33 -26.30 18.50
CA ASP A 291 -12.17 -26.99 19.47
C ASP A 291 -12.89 -26.06 20.45
N PHE A 292 -12.58 -24.75 20.41
CA PHE A 292 -13.12 -23.73 21.30
C PHE A 292 -12.94 -24.06 22.81
N SER A 293 -11.89 -24.81 23.15
CA SER A 293 -11.63 -25.26 24.52
C SER A 293 -11.19 -24.13 25.46
N LEU A 294 -12.01 -23.84 26.47
CA LEU A 294 -11.70 -22.84 27.50
C LEU A 294 -10.46 -23.19 28.34
N ASN A 295 -10.03 -24.46 28.33
CA ASN A 295 -8.81 -24.92 29.00
C ASN A 295 -7.53 -24.30 28.42
N ARG A 296 -7.57 -23.81 27.17
CA ARG A 296 -6.44 -23.11 26.54
C ARG A 296 -6.46 -21.60 26.78
N VAL A 297 -7.59 -21.07 27.23
CA VAL A 297 -7.78 -19.64 27.50
C VAL A 297 -7.48 -19.31 28.96
N PHE A 298 -8.02 -20.09 29.90
CA PHE A 298 -7.95 -19.78 31.33
C PHE A 298 -7.02 -20.73 32.09
N LEU A 299 -6.48 -20.21 33.19
CA LEU A 299 -5.74 -21.03 34.15
C LEU A 299 -6.66 -22.05 34.80
N LYS A 300 -6.12 -23.25 35.04
CA LYS A 300 -6.83 -24.30 35.75
C LYS A 300 -6.70 -24.11 37.26
N SER A 301 -7.78 -24.39 37.98
CA SER A 301 -7.76 -24.54 39.44
C SER A 301 -6.91 -25.76 39.83
N ARG A 302 -6.65 -25.94 41.14
CA ARG A 302 -6.02 -27.17 41.66
C ARG A 302 -6.81 -28.44 41.32
N GLU A 303 -8.09 -28.29 41.01
CA GLU A 303 -9.02 -29.37 40.61
C GLU A 303 -9.10 -29.55 39.09
N GLY A 304 -8.31 -28.79 38.32
CA GLY A 304 -8.22 -28.93 36.86
C GLY A 304 -9.28 -28.17 36.06
N VAL A 305 -10.12 -27.35 36.71
CA VAL A 305 -11.23 -26.61 36.07
C VAL A 305 -10.78 -25.20 35.65
N PRO A 306 -11.10 -24.72 34.44
CA PRO A 306 -10.87 -23.33 34.03
C PRO A 306 -11.49 -22.31 34.99
N VAL A 307 -10.66 -21.40 35.53
CA VAL A 307 -11.12 -20.33 36.42
C VAL A 307 -11.25 -19.03 35.63
N LEU A 308 -12.47 -18.51 35.52
CA LEU A 308 -12.74 -17.20 34.91
C LEU A 308 -12.07 -16.08 35.72
N LEU A 309 -11.76 -14.99 35.03
CA LEU A 309 -11.18 -13.81 35.65
C LEU A 309 -12.17 -13.18 36.65
N PRO A 310 -11.75 -12.81 37.87
CA PRO A 310 -12.63 -12.20 38.86
C PRO A 310 -13.35 -10.96 38.31
N GLY A 311 -14.67 -10.89 38.48
CA GLY A 311 -15.49 -9.76 38.02
C GLY A 311 -15.85 -9.78 36.53
N TYR A 312 -15.38 -10.76 35.75
CA TYR A 312 -15.70 -10.92 34.34
C TYR A 312 -16.53 -12.18 34.08
N GLN A 313 -17.42 -12.09 33.09
CA GLN A 313 -18.16 -13.22 32.53
C GLN A 313 -17.86 -13.36 31.04
N LEU A 314 -18.07 -14.55 30.51
CA LEU A 314 -17.95 -14.81 29.09
C LEU A 314 -19.11 -14.15 28.34
N HIS A 315 -18.79 -13.30 27.36
CA HIS A 315 -19.76 -12.56 26.55
C HIS A 315 -19.96 -13.17 25.17
N ALA A 316 -18.89 -13.63 24.51
CA ALA A 316 -18.96 -14.28 23.20
C ALA A 316 -17.72 -15.15 22.92
N LEU A 317 -17.86 -16.07 21.96
CA LEU A 317 -16.74 -16.73 21.30
C LEU A 317 -16.45 -16.02 19.98
N TYR A 318 -15.23 -16.09 19.50
CA TYR A 318 -14.92 -15.73 18.12
C TYR A 318 -14.03 -16.79 17.46
N GLY A 319 -14.13 -16.91 16.14
CA GLY A 319 -13.31 -17.82 15.35
C GLY A 319 -13.06 -17.31 13.94
N CYS A 320 -11.95 -17.73 13.35
CA CYS A 320 -11.56 -17.46 11.97
C CYS A 320 -10.94 -18.72 11.37
N ASP A 321 -11.29 -19.02 10.13
CA ASP A 321 -10.63 -20.11 9.39
C ASP A 321 -9.20 -19.73 8.98
N GLY A 322 -8.37 -20.71 8.63
CA GLY A 322 -7.01 -20.49 8.12
C GLY A 322 -7.00 -19.88 6.70
N GLU A 323 -5.93 -19.15 6.37
CA GLU A 323 -5.71 -18.64 5.00
C GLU A 323 -5.38 -19.76 4.00
N TYR A 324 -4.71 -20.80 4.50
CA TYR A 324 -4.30 -21.97 3.72
C TYR A 324 -5.14 -23.17 4.15
N ARG A 325 -5.60 -23.93 3.16
CA ARG A 325 -6.33 -25.18 3.34
C ARG A 325 -5.85 -26.16 2.28
N ASP A 326 -5.89 -27.45 2.60
CA ASP A 326 -5.66 -28.49 1.62
C ASP A 326 -6.55 -28.25 0.39
N PRO A 327 -5.98 -28.12 -0.82
CA PRO A 327 -6.73 -27.94 -2.07
C PRO A 327 -7.80 -29.01 -2.31
N THR A 328 -7.61 -30.23 -1.80
CA THR A 328 -8.58 -31.34 -1.91
C THR A 328 -9.80 -31.15 -1.01
N LEU A 329 -9.71 -30.26 -0.02
CA LEU A 329 -10.78 -29.91 0.92
C LEU A 329 -11.45 -28.57 0.58
N ILE A 330 -11.38 -28.17 -0.69
CA ILE A 330 -12.03 -26.98 -1.24
C ILE A 330 -12.93 -27.43 -2.40
N PRO A 331 -14.22 -27.06 -2.42
CA PRO A 331 -15.12 -27.39 -3.52
C PRO A 331 -14.71 -26.67 -4.81
N ALA A 332 -15.06 -27.22 -5.98
CA ALA A 332 -14.74 -26.59 -7.26
C ALA A 332 -15.66 -25.39 -7.53
N GLU A 333 -16.94 -25.50 -7.17
CA GLU A 333 -17.91 -24.43 -7.29
C GLU A 333 -17.94 -23.55 -6.02
N GLN A 334 -18.05 -22.23 -6.20
CA GLN A 334 -18.14 -21.26 -5.09
C GLN A 334 -16.97 -21.32 -4.09
N ALA A 335 -15.75 -21.65 -4.57
CA ALA A 335 -14.55 -21.78 -3.75
C ALA A 335 -14.23 -20.52 -2.94
N SER A 336 -14.48 -19.32 -3.48
CA SER A 336 -14.23 -18.07 -2.77
C SER A 336 -15.20 -17.88 -1.61
N LEU A 337 -16.46 -18.29 -1.79
CA LEU A 337 -17.48 -18.27 -0.74
C LEU A 337 -17.12 -19.24 0.39
N TYR A 338 -16.68 -20.44 0.02
CA TYR A 338 -16.28 -21.47 0.99
C TYR A 338 -15.09 -21.03 1.85
N LYS A 339 -14.05 -20.45 1.23
CA LYS A 339 -12.85 -19.95 1.92
C LYS A 339 -13.10 -18.73 2.83
N ASN A 340 -14.14 -17.94 2.55
CA ASN A 340 -14.48 -16.74 3.32
C ASN A 340 -15.66 -16.97 4.28
N PHE A 341 -15.80 -18.22 4.73
CA PHE A 341 -16.69 -18.61 5.82
C PHE A 341 -15.99 -19.64 6.72
N LEU A 342 -16.54 -19.91 7.91
CA LEU A 342 -15.95 -20.89 8.82
C LEU A 342 -16.22 -22.31 8.32
N HIS A 343 -15.17 -23.13 8.27
CA HIS A 343 -15.30 -24.54 7.89
C HIS A 343 -16.40 -25.27 8.70
N PRO A 344 -17.24 -26.12 8.07
CA PRO A 344 -18.41 -26.71 8.74
C PRO A 344 -18.12 -27.42 10.06
N GLN A 345 -17.02 -28.17 10.14
CA GLN A 345 -16.62 -28.86 11.38
C GLN A 345 -16.24 -27.88 12.51
N SER A 346 -15.52 -26.80 12.17
CA SER A 346 -15.11 -25.78 13.13
C SER A 346 -16.32 -24.96 13.59
N LEU A 347 -17.27 -24.72 12.68
CA LEU A 347 -18.55 -24.09 13.00
C LEU A 347 -19.38 -24.94 13.97
N GLU A 348 -19.52 -26.25 13.72
CA GLU A 348 -20.20 -27.17 14.64
C GLU A 348 -19.57 -27.12 16.05
N ASN A 349 -18.24 -27.24 16.14
CA ASN A 349 -17.53 -27.19 17.42
C ASN A 349 -17.82 -25.89 18.18
N GLY A 350 -17.76 -24.75 17.50
CA GLY A 350 -18.07 -23.45 18.09
C GLY A 350 -19.52 -23.34 18.56
N ILE A 351 -20.47 -23.84 17.76
CA ILE A 351 -21.90 -23.87 18.12
C ILE A 351 -22.14 -24.73 19.34
N VAL A 352 -21.56 -25.93 19.40
CA VAL A 352 -21.72 -26.85 20.54
C VAL A 352 -21.20 -26.20 21.83
N VAL A 353 -20.01 -25.59 21.80
CA VAL A 353 -19.46 -24.89 22.97
C VAL A 353 -20.31 -23.66 23.33
N ALA A 354 -20.78 -22.90 22.35
CA ALA A 354 -21.66 -21.76 22.57
C ALA A 354 -23.02 -22.14 23.20
N GLN A 355 -23.58 -23.29 22.82
CA GLN A 355 -24.79 -23.84 23.40
C GLN A 355 -24.59 -24.30 24.84
N LEU A 356 -23.45 -24.94 25.14
CA LEU A 356 -23.09 -25.41 26.49
C LEU A 356 -22.89 -24.24 27.47
N LEU A 357 -22.30 -23.14 27.00
CA LEU A 357 -22.00 -21.96 27.82
C LEU A 357 -23.15 -20.94 27.87
N GLY A 358 -24.16 -21.13 27.04
CA GLY A 358 -25.35 -20.28 26.99
C GLY A 358 -26.33 -20.53 28.13
N ARG A 359 -27.57 -20.11 27.93
CA ARG A 359 -28.69 -20.33 28.85
C ARG A 359 -29.75 -21.21 28.17
N PRO A 360 -29.65 -22.55 28.28
CA PRO A 360 -30.54 -23.47 27.57
C PRO A 360 -32.02 -23.24 27.89
N ALA A 361 -32.34 -22.94 29.16
CA ALA A 361 -33.72 -22.66 29.60
C ALA A 361 -34.32 -21.41 28.94
N GLN A 362 -33.48 -20.46 28.49
CA GLN A 362 -33.89 -19.24 27.79
C GLN A 362 -33.72 -19.37 26.26
N ARG A 363 -33.31 -20.56 25.77
CA ARG A 363 -32.93 -20.80 24.37
C ARG A 363 -31.99 -19.75 23.80
N GLN A 364 -31.10 -19.25 24.64
CA GLN A 364 -30.14 -18.21 24.29
C GLN A 364 -28.74 -18.79 24.38
N ALA A 365 -28.19 -19.23 23.24
CA ALA A 365 -26.80 -19.63 23.16
C ALA A 365 -25.89 -18.39 23.26
N LEU A 366 -24.63 -18.61 23.64
CA LEU A 366 -23.64 -17.55 23.59
C LEU A 366 -23.40 -17.13 22.12
N PRO A 367 -23.21 -15.84 21.80
CA PRO A 367 -22.84 -15.43 20.45
C PRO A 367 -21.52 -16.02 19.98
N LEU A 368 -21.48 -16.49 18.73
CA LEU A 368 -20.27 -16.87 18.01
C LEU A 368 -20.00 -15.84 16.91
N PHE A 369 -18.92 -15.08 17.06
CA PHE A 369 -18.44 -14.17 16.02
C PHE A 369 -17.53 -14.92 15.04
N ILE A 370 -17.76 -14.74 13.75
CA ILE A 370 -16.97 -15.36 12.69
C ILE A 370 -16.26 -14.25 11.94
N ALA A 371 -14.94 -14.17 12.12
CA ALA A 371 -14.10 -13.30 11.32
C ALA A 371 -13.78 -14.01 10.00
N THR A 372 -13.95 -13.32 8.88
CA THR A 372 -13.71 -13.87 7.54
C THR A 372 -12.45 -13.26 6.94
N ARG A 373 -11.74 -14.01 6.08
CA ARG A 373 -10.43 -13.60 5.53
C ARG A 373 -10.50 -12.46 4.52
N ASP A 374 -11.68 -12.17 3.99
CA ASP A 374 -11.98 -10.98 3.20
C ASP A 374 -12.35 -9.75 4.06
N GLY A 375 -12.23 -9.86 5.40
CA GLY A 375 -12.33 -8.74 6.34
C GLY A 375 -13.72 -8.51 6.94
N ALA A 376 -14.71 -9.34 6.63
CA ALA A 376 -16.04 -9.27 7.24
C ALA A 376 -16.04 -9.81 8.69
N MET A 377 -17.08 -9.45 9.43
CA MET A 377 -17.37 -10.01 10.75
C MET A 377 -18.84 -10.41 10.78
N LEU A 378 -19.08 -11.70 11.00
CA LEU A 378 -20.42 -12.26 11.12
C LEU A 378 -20.71 -12.59 12.58
N LYS A 379 -21.99 -12.65 12.93
CA LYS A 379 -22.47 -13.09 14.24
C LYS A 379 -23.49 -14.19 14.04
N TYR A 380 -23.23 -15.34 14.64
CA TYR A 380 -24.13 -16.46 14.71
C TYR A 380 -24.64 -16.64 16.14
N VAL A 381 -25.95 -16.83 16.31
CA VAL A 381 -26.57 -17.20 17.59
C VAL A 381 -27.44 -18.44 17.37
N SER A 382 -27.10 -19.54 18.04
CA SER A 382 -27.90 -20.77 17.99
C SER A 382 -29.24 -20.60 18.71
N ARG A 383 -30.29 -21.18 18.11
CA ARG A 383 -31.65 -21.22 18.65
C ARG A 383 -32.01 -22.59 19.27
N TYR A 384 -31.03 -23.49 19.41
CA TYR A 384 -31.23 -24.87 19.85
C TYR A 384 -32.28 -25.61 19.00
N SER A 385 -32.28 -25.40 17.68
CA SER A 385 -33.24 -26.03 16.77
C SER A 385 -32.87 -27.48 16.47
N ALA A 386 -33.87 -28.34 16.24
CA ALA A 386 -33.60 -29.72 15.82
C ALA A 386 -32.91 -29.77 14.45
N ASP A 387 -33.24 -28.82 13.57
CA ASP A 387 -32.65 -28.69 12.24
C ASP A 387 -31.15 -28.37 12.30
N GLU A 388 -30.70 -27.62 13.31
CA GLU A 388 -29.27 -27.37 13.56
C GLU A 388 -28.51 -28.66 13.86
N LYS A 389 -29.12 -29.59 14.61
CA LYS A 389 -28.51 -30.90 14.88
C LYS A 389 -28.47 -31.78 13.64
N THR A 390 -29.50 -31.72 12.81
CA THR A 390 -29.56 -32.47 11.54
C THR A 390 -28.57 -31.94 10.51
N LEU A 391 -28.31 -30.62 10.50
CA LEU A 391 -27.36 -29.97 9.59
C LEU A 391 -25.94 -30.55 9.68
N PHE A 392 -25.50 -30.89 10.89
CA PHE A 392 -24.16 -31.42 11.16
C PHE A 392 -24.16 -32.94 11.42
N ALA A 393 -25.15 -33.67 10.89
CA ALA A 393 -25.24 -35.11 11.08
C ALA A 393 -24.02 -35.85 10.50
N LYS A 394 -23.55 -36.85 11.26
CA LYS A 394 -22.49 -37.76 10.83
C LYS A 394 -23.09 -38.95 10.09
N LEU A 395 -22.41 -39.34 9.02
CA LEU A 395 -22.71 -40.55 8.26
C LEU A 395 -22.42 -41.79 9.10
N SER A 396 -23.03 -42.92 8.74
CA SER A 396 -22.68 -44.19 9.36
C SER A 396 -21.22 -44.59 9.03
N GLU A 397 -20.62 -45.47 9.83
CA GLU A 397 -19.28 -46.03 9.53
C GLU A 397 -19.22 -46.71 8.15
N ALA A 398 -20.33 -47.33 7.73
CA ALA A 398 -20.46 -47.95 6.40
C ALA A 398 -20.42 -46.91 5.25
N GLU A 399 -20.72 -45.65 5.55
CA GLU A 399 -20.72 -44.53 4.61
C GLU A 399 -19.50 -43.60 4.81
N GLY A 400 -18.55 -44.01 5.65
CA GLY A 400 -17.28 -43.30 5.88
C GLY A 400 -17.21 -42.45 7.15
N GLY A 401 -18.25 -42.43 8.00
CA GLY A 401 -18.24 -41.84 9.35
C GLY A 401 -18.10 -40.30 9.44
N GLY A 402 -17.79 -39.62 8.34
CA GLY A 402 -17.63 -38.16 8.25
C GLY A 402 -18.96 -37.40 8.26
N MET A 403 -18.88 -36.07 8.26
CA MET A 403 -20.07 -35.21 8.18
C MET A 403 -20.67 -35.25 6.77
N GLU A 404 -21.96 -35.56 6.67
CA GLU A 404 -22.65 -35.66 5.37
C GLU A 404 -22.55 -34.37 4.56
N LEU A 405 -22.71 -33.23 5.24
CA LEU A 405 -22.62 -31.89 4.65
C LEU A 405 -21.25 -31.66 3.97
N ILE A 406 -20.15 -32.02 4.62
CA ILE A 406 -18.80 -31.82 4.05
C ILE A 406 -18.64 -32.67 2.79
N ARG A 407 -19.06 -33.95 2.82
CA ARG A 407 -19.03 -34.83 1.64
C ARG A 407 -19.81 -34.21 0.48
N ASN A 408 -21.01 -33.70 0.74
CA ASN A 408 -21.88 -33.14 -0.29
C ASN A 408 -21.35 -31.81 -0.84
N LEU A 409 -20.73 -30.96 -0.01
CA LEU A 409 -20.06 -29.72 -0.43
C LEU A 409 -18.85 -30.03 -1.32
N LEU A 410 -17.95 -30.93 -0.89
CA LEU A 410 -16.74 -31.28 -1.64
C LEU A 410 -17.03 -32.03 -2.94
N ALA A 411 -18.17 -32.71 -3.03
CA ALA A 411 -18.63 -33.35 -4.25
C ALA A 411 -19.45 -32.42 -5.16
N ASP A 412 -19.57 -31.13 -4.81
CA ASP A 412 -20.40 -30.11 -5.49
C ASP A 412 -21.87 -30.54 -5.68
N VAL A 413 -22.37 -31.45 -4.83
CA VAL A 413 -23.79 -31.88 -4.80
C VAL A 413 -24.64 -30.82 -4.13
N GLU A 414 -24.12 -30.21 -3.07
CA GLU A 414 -24.75 -29.09 -2.38
C GLU A 414 -23.89 -27.83 -2.54
N PRO A 415 -24.41 -26.73 -3.10
CA PRO A 415 -23.66 -25.48 -3.20
C PRO A 415 -23.36 -24.86 -1.82
N THR A 416 -22.20 -24.22 -1.67
CA THR A 416 -21.83 -23.48 -0.45
C THR A 416 -22.87 -22.44 -0.04
N LEU A 417 -23.50 -21.77 -1.01
CA LEU A 417 -24.59 -20.82 -0.75
C LEU A 417 -25.79 -21.46 -0.04
N SER A 418 -26.16 -22.69 -0.43
CA SER A 418 -27.24 -23.45 0.20
C SER A 418 -26.92 -23.77 1.66
N PHE A 419 -25.67 -24.15 1.94
CA PHE A 419 -25.18 -24.35 3.30
C PHE A 419 -25.32 -23.08 4.15
N ILE A 420 -24.90 -21.91 3.66
CA ILE A 420 -25.03 -20.64 4.39
C ILE A 420 -26.49 -20.31 4.68
N HIS A 421 -27.40 -20.48 3.71
CA HIS A 421 -28.83 -20.27 3.94
C HIS A 421 -29.41 -21.24 4.96
N ARG A 422 -28.98 -22.51 4.97
CA ARG A 422 -29.39 -23.49 6.00
C ARG A 422 -28.91 -23.08 7.39
N VAL A 423 -27.65 -22.65 7.53
CA VAL A 423 -27.14 -22.11 8.80
C VAL A 423 -27.97 -20.91 9.25
N ALA A 424 -28.25 -19.96 8.35
CA ALA A 424 -29.07 -18.79 8.64
C ALA A 424 -30.52 -19.14 9.03
N HIS A 425 -31.06 -20.24 8.51
CA HIS A 425 -32.38 -20.76 8.87
C HIS A 425 -32.40 -21.46 10.24
N CYS A 426 -31.39 -22.29 10.53
CA CYS A 426 -31.27 -23.05 11.77
C CYS A 426 -31.07 -22.16 13.02
N GLY A 427 -30.43 -20.99 12.84
CA GLY A 427 -30.13 -20.02 13.91
C GLY A 427 -30.36 -18.56 13.53
N GLU A 428 -29.53 -17.66 14.05
CA GLU A 428 -29.49 -16.25 13.65
C GLU A 428 -28.11 -15.88 13.12
N LEU A 429 -27.95 -15.90 11.80
CA LEU A 429 -26.75 -15.38 11.13
C LEU A 429 -26.96 -13.92 10.73
N SER A 430 -26.01 -13.06 11.08
CA SER A 430 -26.02 -11.64 10.73
C SER A 430 -24.62 -11.15 10.38
N VAL A 431 -24.53 -10.25 9.42
CA VAL A 431 -23.31 -9.51 9.08
C VAL A 431 -23.22 -8.31 10.01
N VAL A 432 -22.15 -8.23 10.81
CA VAL A 432 -21.87 -7.12 11.75
C VAL A 432 -20.91 -6.11 11.12
N HIS A 433 -19.93 -6.61 10.38
CA HIS A 433 -19.06 -5.82 9.52
C HIS A 433 -19.04 -6.47 8.13
N SER A 434 -19.28 -5.68 7.09
CA SER A 434 -19.35 -6.18 5.71
C SER A 434 -17.98 -6.25 5.05
N SER A 435 -17.90 -7.07 4.00
CA SER A 435 -16.81 -7.12 3.01
C SER A 435 -17.42 -7.04 1.59
N GLU A 436 -16.59 -7.09 0.54
CA GLU A 436 -17.10 -7.16 -0.84
C GLU A 436 -17.93 -8.42 -1.10
N LEU A 437 -17.63 -9.55 -0.44
CA LEU A 437 -18.41 -10.77 -0.53
C LEU A 437 -19.69 -10.67 0.29
N TRP A 438 -19.59 -10.27 1.57
CA TRP A 438 -20.72 -10.27 2.50
C TRP A 438 -21.65 -9.06 2.34
N SER A 439 -21.22 -8.06 1.57
CA SER A 439 -21.93 -6.88 1.06
C SER A 439 -22.63 -5.99 2.12
N GLN A 440 -23.76 -6.40 2.68
CA GLN A 440 -24.60 -5.56 3.54
C GLN A 440 -24.65 -6.06 4.99
N VAL A 441 -24.46 -5.13 5.93
CA VAL A 441 -24.67 -5.34 7.37
C VAL A 441 -26.15 -5.60 7.65
N GLY A 442 -26.44 -6.57 8.51
CA GLY A 442 -27.80 -6.98 8.86
C GLY A 442 -27.98 -8.49 8.88
N ARG A 443 -29.21 -8.95 9.07
CA ARG A 443 -29.53 -10.38 9.10
C ARG A 443 -29.39 -10.99 7.71
N VAL A 444 -28.79 -12.18 7.61
CA VAL A 444 -28.72 -12.94 6.36
C VAL A 444 -30.10 -13.54 6.11
N GLN A 445 -30.80 -13.00 5.10
CA GLN A 445 -32.13 -13.42 4.68
C GLN A 445 -32.04 -14.45 3.54
N VAL A 446 -33.18 -15.01 3.14
CA VAL A 446 -33.28 -16.01 2.05
C VAL A 446 -32.88 -15.43 0.68
N ASP A 447 -33.01 -14.12 0.48
CA ASP A 447 -32.62 -13.41 -0.74
C ASP A 447 -31.17 -12.89 -0.72
N TRP A 448 -30.41 -13.18 0.35
CA TRP A 448 -29.01 -12.80 0.41
C TRP A 448 -28.21 -13.54 -0.68
N GLN A 449 -27.27 -12.83 -1.31
CA GLN A 449 -26.40 -13.37 -2.34
C GLN A 449 -24.97 -12.86 -2.11
N PRO A 450 -23.94 -13.69 -2.34
CA PRO A 450 -22.56 -13.26 -2.24
C PRO A 450 -22.25 -12.22 -3.33
N TYR A 451 -21.29 -11.33 -3.05
CA TYR A 451 -20.82 -10.32 -4.01
C TYR A 451 -21.91 -9.38 -4.54
N ARG A 452 -23.00 -9.19 -3.76
CA ARG A 452 -24.09 -8.28 -4.15
C ARG A 452 -23.55 -6.86 -4.32
N GLY A 453 -23.43 -6.42 -5.57
CA GLY A 453 -22.87 -5.13 -5.97
C GLY A 453 -21.34 -5.08 -6.00
N PHE A 454 -20.66 -6.22 -6.17
CA PHE A 454 -19.24 -6.28 -6.54
C PHE A 454 -18.99 -5.57 -7.88
N VAL A 455 -17.75 -5.16 -8.17
CA VAL A 455 -17.45 -4.22 -9.26
C VAL A 455 -16.18 -4.54 -9.98
N ARG A 456 -16.11 -4.13 -11.25
CA ARG A 456 -14.83 -4.16 -11.95
C ARG A 456 -13.78 -3.39 -11.14
N ARG A 457 -12.53 -3.84 -11.21
CA ARG A 457 -11.40 -3.10 -10.63
C ARG A 457 -11.04 -1.91 -11.52
N ASN A 458 -10.65 -0.81 -10.90
CA ASN A 458 -10.07 0.33 -11.63
C ASN A 458 -8.77 -0.09 -12.30
N LEU A 459 -8.48 0.51 -13.46
CA LEU A 459 -7.31 0.20 -14.26
C LEU A 459 -6.41 1.44 -14.38
N GLY A 460 -5.10 1.21 -14.36
CA GLY A 460 -4.11 2.20 -14.72
C GLY A 460 -4.09 2.47 -16.24
N PRO A 461 -3.20 3.38 -16.69
CA PRO A 461 -3.04 3.70 -18.10
C PRO A 461 -2.41 2.53 -18.87
N THR A 462 -2.35 2.64 -20.19
CA THR A 462 -1.78 1.61 -21.07
C THR A 462 -0.27 1.79 -21.29
N PHE A 463 0.43 0.65 -21.37
CA PHE A 463 1.89 0.55 -21.50
C PHE A 463 2.28 -0.41 -22.64
N ILE A 464 3.52 -0.28 -23.11
CA ILE A 464 4.11 -1.18 -24.12
C ILE A 464 4.62 -2.48 -23.50
N THR A 465 5.00 -2.47 -22.22
CA THR A 465 5.55 -3.65 -21.53
C THR A 465 4.84 -3.91 -20.20
N ALA A 466 4.81 -5.18 -19.79
CA ALA A 466 4.33 -5.56 -18.46
C ALA A 466 5.20 -4.97 -17.34
N ASP A 467 6.52 -4.82 -17.58
CA ASP A 467 7.45 -4.24 -16.61
C ASP A 467 7.11 -2.76 -16.33
N ASP A 468 6.73 -1.98 -17.34
CA ASP A 468 6.33 -0.57 -17.15
C ASP A 468 4.97 -0.46 -16.43
N ALA A 469 4.01 -1.35 -16.74
CA ALA A 469 2.76 -1.45 -15.99
C ALA A 469 3.01 -1.81 -14.51
N ALA A 470 3.96 -2.73 -14.26
CA ALA A 470 4.38 -3.09 -12.90
C ALA A 470 5.10 -1.93 -12.18
N ARG A 471 5.92 -1.13 -12.88
CA ARG A 471 6.53 0.09 -12.32
C ARG A 471 5.47 1.09 -11.88
N HIS A 472 4.44 1.30 -12.70
CA HIS A 472 3.35 2.19 -12.34
C HIS A 472 2.61 1.71 -11.10
N ALA A 473 2.28 0.42 -11.02
CA ALA A 473 1.68 -0.17 -9.82
C ALA A 473 2.61 -0.05 -8.59
N HIS A 474 3.91 -0.28 -8.78
CA HIS A 474 4.92 -0.13 -7.73
C HIS A 474 5.00 1.30 -7.20
N GLU A 475 4.93 2.34 -8.05
CA GLU A 475 4.90 3.74 -7.60
C GLU A 475 3.70 4.04 -6.68
N LEU A 476 2.57 3.36 -6.87
CA LEU A 476 1.37 3.51 -6.04
C LEU A 476 1.44 2.73 -4.71
N ILE A 477 2.35 1.74 -4.63
CA ILE A 477 2.56 0.89 -3.45
C ILE A 477 3.77 1.35 -2.63
N ALA A 478 4.82 1.84 -3.29
CA ALA A 478 6.11 2.12 -2.68
C ALA A 478 5.97 3.03 -1.45
N GLY A 479 6.56 2.60 -0.33
CA GLY A 479 6.46 3.29 0.96
C GLY A 479 5.21 2.98 1.78
N ARG A 480 4.22 2.25 1.24
CA ARG A 480 3.04 1.79 2.00
C ARG A 480 3.32 0.47 2.70
N VAL A 481 3.02 0.42 3.99
CA VAL A 481 3.28 -0.75 4.86
C VAL A 481 2.08 -1.13 5.72
N ASP A 482 0.96 -0.45 5.55
CA ASP A 482 -0.27 -0.60 6.33
C ASP A 482 -1.11 -1.83 5.93
N ALA A 483 -0.92 -2.34 4.72
CA ALA A 483 -1.58 -3.54 4.21
C ALA A 483 -0.66 -4.28 3.24
N VAL A 484 -1.07 -5.50 2.88
CA VAL A 484 -0.53 -6.17 1.70
C VAL A 484 -1.25 -5.60 0.49
N TYR A 485 -0.50 -5.26 -0.56
CA TYR A 485 -1.05 -4.67 -1.77
C TYR A 485 -0.79 -5.60 -2.94
N GLY A 486 -1.71 -5.68 -3.88
CA GLY A 486 -1.43 -6.38 -5.13
C GLY A 486 -2.47 -6.15 -6.20
N GLY A 487 -2.22 -6.75 -7.35
CA GLY A 487 -3.11 -6.67 -8.49
C GLY A 487 -2.65 -7.53 -9.66
N LEU A 488 -3.45 -7.52 -10.71
CA LEU A 488 -3.20 -8.19 -11.97
C LEU A 488 -2.72 -7.21 -13.04
N ILE A 489 -1.86 -7.71 -13.93
CA ILE A 489 -1.44 -7.07 -15.17
C ILE A 489 -2.04 -7.85 -16.33
N TYR A 490 -2.83 -7.14 -17.13
CA TYR A 490 -3.48 -7.68 -18.30
C TYR A 490 -2.71 -7.33 -19.58
N GLN A 491 -2.82 -8.20 -20.57
CA GLN A 491 -2.44 -7.93 -21.95
C GLN A 491 -3.70 -7.97 -22.83
N ASP A 492 -3.93 -6.91 -23.60
CA ASP A 492 -5.01 -6.91 -24.59
C ASP A 492 -4.62 -7.65 -25.89
N GLN A 493 -5.59 -7.77 -26.79
CA GLN A 493 -5.41 -8.30 -28.15
C GLN A 493 -4.41 -7.50 -29.00
N ASN A 494 -4.05 -6.28 -28.60
CA ASN A 494 -3.10 -5.40 -29.30
C ASN A 494 -1.69 -5.42 -28.69
N HIS A 495 -1.43 -6.38 -27.80
CA HIS A 495 -0.19 -6.51 -27.05
C HIS A 495 0.17 -5.25 -26.24
N ARG A 496 -0.84 -4.59 -25.66
CA ARG A 496 -0.72 -3.50 -24.69
C ARG A 496 -0.98 -4.03 -23.30
N TYR A 497 -0.27 -3.45 -22.33
CA TYR A 497 -0.31 -3.89 -20.95
C TYR A 497 -0.93 -2.80 -20.09
N PHE A 498 -1.75 -3.20 -19.13
CA PHE A 498 -2.32 -2.30 -18.14
C PHE A 498 -2.51 -3.06 -16.83
N ALA A 499 -2.31 -2.37 -15.73
CA ALA A 499 -2.44 -2.94 -14.40
C ALA A 499 -3.78 -2.55 -13.80
N THR A 500 -4.40 -3.46 -13.05
CA THR A 500 -5.41 -3.06 -12.05
C THR A 500 -4.76 -2.14 -11.02
N GLU A 501 -5.53 -1.25 -10.39
CA GLU A 501 -5.03 -0.47 -9.26
C GLU A 501 -4.74 -1.36 -8.04
N PRO A 502 -3.74 -1.02 -7.21
CA PRO A 502 -3.38 -1.86 -6.06
C PRO A 502 -4.54 -2.05 -5.08
N LEU A 503 -4.98 -3.29 -4.92
CA LEU A 503 -5.95 -3.71 -3.92
C LEU A 503 -5.24 -3.93 -2.59
N ALA A 504 -5.73 -3.28 -1.53
CA ALA A 504 -5.26 -3.50 -0.17
C ALA A 504 -5.97 -4.71 0.45
N VAL A 505 -5.18 -5.64 0.99
CA VAL A 505 -5.67 -6.86 1.65
C VAL A 505 -4.95 -7.03 2.98
N HIS A 506 -5.66 -7.61 3.95
CA HIS A 506 -5.14 -7.80 5.31
C HIS A 506 -4.64 -9.22 5.57
N THR A 507 -4.76 -10.10 4.57
CA THR A 507 -4.12 -11.41 4.55
C THR A 507 -2.61 -11.30 4.51
N GLU A 508 -1.93 -12.39 4.80
CA GLU A 508 -0.47 -12.42 4.84
C GLU A 508 0.18 -12.27 3.47
N ILE A 509 -0.41 -12.90 2.46
CA ILE A 509 -0.01 -12.80 1.06
C ILE A 509 -1.17 -12.29 0.20
N PHE A 510 -0.83 -11.77 -0.96
CA PHE A 510 -1.81 -11.35 -1.95
C PHE A 510 -2.23 -12.54 -2.82
N GLN A 511 -3.52 -12.88 -2.80
CA GLN A 511 -4.07 -13.93 -3.67
C GLN A 511 -4.61 -13.29 -4.96
N PRO A 512 -4.11 -13.65 -6.16
CA PRO A 512 -4.57 -13.06 -7.42
C PRO A 512 -6.09 -13.11 -7.62
N GLN A 513 -6.76 -14.14 -7.10
CA GLN A 513 -8.22 -14.34 -7.19
C GLN A 513 -9.01 -13.30 -6.36
N GLN A 514 -8.39 -12.57 -5.43
CA GLN A 514 -9.05 -11.47 -4.72
C GLN A 514 -9.29 -10.25 -5.62
N VAL A 515 -8.50 -10.11 -6.70
CA VAL A 515 -8.71 -9.03 -7.69
C VAL A 515 -10.02 -9.24 -8.41
N ILE A 516 -10.23 -10.44 -8.95
CA ILE A 516 -11.50 -10.85 -9.57
C ILE A 516 -11.76 -12.29 -9.13
N PRO A 517 -12.70 -12.50 -8.21
CA PRO A 517 -13.10 -13.85 -7.81
C PRO A 517 -13.56 -14.65 -9.03
N PRO A 518 -13.34 -15.98 -9.09
CA PRO A 518 -13.82 -16.83 -10.17
C PRO A 518 -15.33 -16.66 -10.43
N GLU A 519 -16.11 -16.48 -9.37
CA GLU A 519 -17.56 -16.23 -9.45
C GLU A 519 -17.92 -14.92 -10.15
N MET A 520 -16.96 -13.98 -10.22
CA MET A 520 -17.08 -12.64 -10.80
C MET A 520 -16.23 -12.48 -12.07
N ALA A 521 -15.78 -13.58 -12.69
CA ALA A 521 -14.88 -13.55 -13.85
C ALA A 521 -15.44 -12.77 -15.05
N ALA A 522 -16.76 -12.64 -15.18
CA ALA A 522 -17.42 -11.82 -16.20
C ALA A 522 -17.06 -10.31 -16.14
N LEU A 523 -16.51 -9.85 -15.02
CA LEU A 523 -16.07 -8.45 -14.82
C LEU A 523 -14.59 -8.22 -15.12
N ALA A 524 -13.90 -9.26 -15.59
CA ALA A 524 -12.56 -9.09 -16.12
C ALA A 524 -12.57 -8.08 -17.27
N PRO A 525 -11.51 -7.27 -17.43
CA PRO A 525 -11.40 -6.34 -18.54
C PRO A 525 -11.61 -7.06 -19.88
N PRO A 526 -12.53 -6.58 -20.74
CA PRO A 526 -12.89 -7.28 -21.97
C PRO A 526 -11.68 -7.39 -22.89
N GLY A 527 -11.45 -8.60 -23.42
CA GLY A 527 -10.33 -8.89 -24.32
C GLY A 527 -8.94 -8.86 -23.67
N GLY A 528 -8.85 -8.77 -22.34
CA GLY A 528 -7.59 -8.82 -21.60
C GLY A 528 -7.29 -10.23 -21.06
N SER A 529 -6.08 -10.74 -21.30
CA SER A 529 -5.57 -11.94 -20.63
C SER A 529 -4.61 -11.58 -19.51
N VAL A 530 -4.65 -12.30 -18.38
CA VAL A 530 -3.71 -12.08 -17.28
C VAL A 530 -2.33 -12.58 -17.71
N VAL A 531 -1.31 -11.72 -17.64
CA VAL A 531 0.07 -12.09 -17.97
C VAL A 531 1.01 -12.07 -16.77
N ALA A 532 0.66 -11.29 -15.75
CA ALA A 532 1.42 -11.23 -14.51
C ALA A 532 0.54 -10.78 -13.34
N ALA A 533 1.03 -11.04 -12.13
CA ALA A 533 0.50 -10.45 -10.90
C ALA A 533 1.62 -9.67 -10.20
N TYR A 534 1.28 -8.57 -9.56
CA TYR A 534 2.19 -7.81 -8.71
C TYR A 534 1.68 -7.83 -7.28
N GLN A 535 2.59 -7.89 -6.31
CA GLN A 535 2.25 -7.89 -4.90
C GLN A 535 3.34 -7.20 -4.06
N SER A 536 2.95 -6.66 -2.92
CA SER A 536 3.81 -6.58 -1.74
C SER A 536 3.52 -7.78 -0.84
N HIS A 537 4.24 -7.91 0.26
CA HIS A 537 3.93 -8.91 1.27
C HIS A 537 4.12 -8.35 2.67
N ARG A 538 3.62 -9.09 3.67
CA ARG A 538 3.85 -8.72 5.05
C ARG A 538 5.20 -9.23 5.51
N VAL A 539 6.11 -8.30 5.77
CA VAL A 539 7.39 -8.62 6.40
C VAL A 539 7.17 -8.87 7.89
N GLN A 540 7.60 -10.04 8.35
CA GLN A 540 7.55 -10.41 9.76
C GLN A 540 8.70 -9.77 10.55
N PRO A 541 8.46 -9.42 11.83
CA PRO A 541 9.44 -8.71 12.63
C PRO A 541 10.64 -9.55 13.08
N LEU A 542 10.59 -10.88 13.05
CA LEU A 542 11.66 -11.70 13.64
C LEU A 542 13.05 -11.44 13.04
N GLN A 543 13.88 -10.68 13.77
CA GLN A 543 15.30 -10.51 13.50
C GLN A 543 16.03 -11.77 13.95
N LEU A 544 16.21 -12.74 13.07
CA LEU A 544 17.08 -13.87 13.35
C LEU A 544 18.53 -13.38 13.50
N TRP A 545 19.32 -14.10 14.29
CA TRP A 545 20.71 -13.71 14.60
C TRP A 545 21.63 -13.87 13.37
N ARG A 546 21.71 -12.85 12.51
CA ARG A 546 22.50 -12.80 11.25
C ARG A 546 22.95 -11.37 10.92
N PRO A 547 23.91 -11.17 9.99
CA PRO A 547 24.36 -9.83 9.59
C PRO A 547 23.21 -8.94 9.09
N ALA A 548 23.30 -7.63 9.34
CA ALA A 548 22.25 -6.66 9.02
C ALA A 548 21.83 -6.67 7.53
N SER A 549 22.77 -6.90 6.60
CA SER A 549 22.47 -7.00 5.17
C SER A 549 21.64 -8.23 4.81
N GLU A 550 21.86 -9.36 5.50
CA GLU A 550 21.11 -10.60 5.29
C GLU A 550 19.72 -10.51 5.91
N GLU A 551 19.62 -9.86 7.07
CA GLU A 551 18.33 -9.52 7.68
C GLU A 551 17.51 -8.57 6.79
N GLN A 552 18.13 -7.56 6.20
CA GLN A 552 17.44 -6.72 5.22
C GLN A 552 17.04 -7.49 3.96
N LEU A 553 17.86 -8.45 3.51
CA LEU A 553 17.59 -9.25 2.31
C LEU A 553 16.37 -10.15 2.45
N ILE A 554 16.23 -10.87 3.56
CA ILE A 554 15.09 -11.77 3.76
C ILE A 554 13.74 -11.03 3.79
N ARG A 555 13.75 -9.74 4.17
CA ARG A 555 12.58 -8.87 4.24
C ARG A 555 12.18 -8.28 2.88
N ASN A 556 13.05 -8.45 1.88
CA ASN A 556 12.89 -7.86 0.55
C ASN A 556 13.11 -8.90 -0.56
N VAL A 557 12.78 -10.17 -0.29
CA VAL A 557 12.80 -11.30 -1.25
C VAL A 557 11.51 -12.10 -1.10
N PHE A 558 11.07 -12.79 -2.15
CA PHE A 558 9.94 -13.71 -2.06
C PHE A 558 10.18 -14.77 -0.98
N GLU A 559 9.18 -15.04 -0.14
CA GLU A 559 9.24 -16.14 0.83
C GLU A 559 9.13 -17.50 0.09
N PRO A 560 9.73 -18.58 0.63
CA PRO A 560 9.65 -19.93 0.07
C PRO A 560 8.25 -20.39 -0.39
N HIS A 561 7.24 -20.16 0.44
CA HIS A 561 5.87 -20.55 0.12
C HIS A 561 5.25 -19.69 -1.01
N GLU A 562 5.62 -18.41 -1.11
CA GLU A 562 5.20 -17.52 -2.21
C GLU A 562 5.80 -17.99 -3.55
N LEU A 563 7.07 -18.43 -3.54
CA LEU A 563 7.71 -19.01 -4.72
C LEU A 563 7.05 -20.33 -5.14
N TYR A 564 6.67 -21.18 -4.19
CA TYR A 564 5.97 -22.42 -4.47
C TYR A 564 4.67 -22.15 -5.23
N MET A 565 3.85 -21.21 -4.74
CA MET A 565 2.61 -20.79 -5.40
C MET A 565 2.89 -20.18 -6.79
N ALA A 566 3.89 -19.31 -6.90
CA ALA A 566 4.28 -18.70 -8.17
C ALA A 566 4.65 -19.73 -9.26
N ILE A 567 5.34 -20.82 -8.88
CA ILE A 567 5.74 -21.89 -9.80
C ILE A 567 4.54 -22.80 -10.14
N GLN A 568 3.63 -23.02 -9.18
CA GLN A 568 2.37 -23.75 -9.40
C GLN A 568 1.48 -23.05 -10.43
N ASP A 569 1.29 -21.74 -10.27
CA ASP A 569 0.35 -20.93 -11.07
C ASP A 569 0.90 -20.49 -12.43
N ARG A 570 2.08 -20.95 -12.84
CA ARG A 570 2.82 -20.43 -14.01
C ARG A 570 2.04 -20.45 -15.33
N VAL A 571 1.04 -21.34 -15.45
CA VAL A 571 0.20 -21.49 -16.64
C VAL A 571 -0.81 -20.35 -16.72
N GLU A 572 -1.46 -20.02 -15.61
CA GLU A 572 -2.44 -18.96 -15.53
C GLU A 572 -1.77 -17.59 -15.46
N ILE A 573 -0.59 -17.52 -14.83
CA ILE A 573 0.12 -16.26 -14.64
C ILE A 573 1.62 -16.47 -14.82
N ALA A 574 2.14 -16.01 -15.96
CA ALA A 574 3.50 -16.29 -16.41
C ALA A 574 4.60 -15.58 -15.60
N SER A 575 4.30 -14.53 -14.84
CA SER A 575 5.30 -13.81 -14.02
C SER A 575 4.70 -13.20 -12.75
N ARG A 576 5.53 -13.08 -11.71
CA ARG A 576 5.19 -12.44 -10.44
C ARG A 576 6.12 -11.26 -10.20
N TYR A 577 5.57 -10.13 -9.79
CA TYR A 577 6.34 -8.96 -9.36
C TYR A 577 6.22 -8.77 -7.85
N LEU A 578 7.35 -8.54 -7.17
CA LEU A 578 7.40 -8.19 -5.75
C LEU A 578 7.84 -6.74 -5.60
N SER A 579 6.94 -5.91 -5.07
CA SER A 579 7.22 -4.56 -4.60
C SER A 579 7.74 -4.63 -3.16
N THR A 580 9.05 -4.44 -2.99
CA THR A 580 9.72 -4.61 -1.71
C THR A 580 9.69 -3.33 -0.87
N ARG A 581 9.94 -3.44 0.44
CA ARG A 581 9.91 -2.29 1.37
C ARG A 581 11.10 -1.36 1.19
N ASP A 582 12.23 -1.87 0.72
CA ASP A 582 13.42 -1.09 0.38
C ASP A 582 13.31 -0.34 -0.97
N GLY A 583 12.15 -0.40 -1.63
CA GLY A 583 11.85 0.33 -2.87
C GLY A 583 12.32 -0.37 -4.15
N ALA A 584 12.73 -1.64 -4.08
CA ALA A 584 12.99 -2.44 -5.27
C ALA A 584 11.68 -3.03 -5.84
N LEU A 585 11.75 -3.38 -7.13
CA LEU A 585 10.72 -4.15 -7.82
C LEU A 585 11.40 -5.36 -8.45
N LEU A 586 11.08 -6.55 -7.95
CA LEU A 586 11.64 -7.80 -8.44
C LEU A 586 10.65 -8.48 -9.37
N LYS A 587 11.14 -9.10 -10.44
CA LYS A 587 10.36 -9.93 -11.36
C LYS A 587 10.85 -11.36 -11.29
N LEU A 588 9.94 -12.28 -11.01
CA LEU A 588 10.14 -13.71 -11.07
C LEU A 588 9.39 -14.28 -12.28
N THR A 589 10.10 -15.04 -13.10
CA THR A 589 9.54 -15.77 -14.24
C THR A 589 9.91 -17.25 -14.11
N PRO A 590 8.96 -18.12 -13.71
CA PRO A 590 9.12 -19.57 -13.76
C PRO A 590 9.42 -20.06 -15.18
N ARG A 591 10.25 -21.09 -15.32
CA ARG A 591 10.77 -21.60 -16.61
C ARG A 591 10.39 -23.04 -16.90
N GLY A 592 9.94 -23.81 -15.91
CA GLY A 592 9.63 -25.23 -16.05
C GLY A 592 10.85 -26.13 -16.28
N SER A 593 12.07 -25.72 -15.87
CA SER A 593 13.28 -26.53 -16.05
C SER A 593 13.38 -27.68 -15.04
N ALA A 594 14.27 -28.65 -15.28
CA ALA A 594 14.51 -29.75 -14.35
C ALA A 594 15.06 -29.26 -13.00
N GLU A 595 15.90 -28.21 -13.02
CA GLU A 595 16.37 -27.54 -11.80
C GLU A 595 15.23 -26.86 -11.04
N GLU A 596 14.27 -26.27 -11.75
CA GLU A 596 13.07 -25.70 -11.14
C GLU A 596 12.22 -26.76 -10.45
N GLN A 597 12.05 -27.94 -11.05
CA GLN A 597 11.30 -29.05 -10.44
C GLN A 597 11.99 -29.56 -9.16
N ALA A 598 13.31 -29.72 -9.18
CA ALA A 598 14.08 -30.12 -7.99
C ALA A 598 14.01 -29.05 -6.89
N PHE A 599 14.06 -27.76 -7.27
CA PHE A 599 13.89 -26.65 -6.34
C PHE A 599 12.47 -26.60 -5.74
N MET A 600 11.44 -26.82 -6.56
CA MET A 600 10.04 -26.86 -6.14
C MET A 600 9.78 -27.93 -5.08
N ALA A 601 10.40 -29.11 -5.18
CA ALA A 601 10.30 -30.16 -4.16
C ALA A 601 10.80 -29.69 -2.77
N SER A 602 11.78 -28.79 -2.72
CA SER A 602 12.30 -28.23 -1.46
C SER A 602 11.46 -27.06 -0.91
N LEU A 603 10.60 -26.48 -1.75
CA LEU A 603 9.63 -25.43 -1.40
C LEU A 603 8.26 -25.99 -1.02
N ALA A 604 7.97 -27.24 -1.38
CA ALA A 604 6.67 -27.86 -1.17
C ALA A 604 6.32 -28.00 0.33
N PRO A 605 5.04 -27.82 0.70
CA PRO A 605 4.57 -28.12 2.04
C PRO A 605 4.68 -29.63 2.35
N PRO A 606 4.60 -30.03 3.63
CA PRO A 606 4.49 -31.44 4.02
C PRO A 606 3.30 -32.12 3.32
N ALA A 607 3.50 -33.32 2.77
CA ALA A 607 2.47 -34.03 2.01
C ALA A 607 1.23 -34.39 2.84
N GLU A 608 1.43 -34.70 4.14
CA GLU A 608 0.35 -35.04 5.07
C GLU A 608 -0.41 -33.79 5.58
N HIS A 609 0.20 -32.60 5.46
CA HIS A 609 -0.34 -31.33 5.94
C HIS A 609 -0.09 -30.19 4.92
N PRO A 610 -0.75 -30.22 3.73
CA PRO A 610 -0.53 -29.24 2.67
C PRO A 610 -0.84 -27.79 3.09
N GLU A 611 -1.70 -27.61 4.09
CA GLU A 611 -2.05 -26.32 4.69
C GLU A 611 -0.88 -25.66 5.44
N GLN A 612 0.12 -26.44 5.88
CA GLN A 612 1.28 -25.94 6.63
C GLN A 612 2.38 -25.42 5.68
N VAL A 613 2.03 -24.43 4.84
CA VAL A 613 2.87 -23.92 3.74
C VAL A 613 4.26 -23.43 4.16
N ARG A 614 4.42 -23.02 5.43
CA ARG A 614 5.71 -22.57 5.99
C ARG A 614 6.58 -23.68 6.54
N LYS A 615 6.07 -24.90 6.70
CA LYS A 615 6.87 -26.04 7.18
C LYS A 615 7.57 -26.76 6.04
N ASN A 616 8.00 -26.01 5.03
CA ASN A 616 8.84 -26.52 3.96
C ASN A 616 10.32 -26.49 4.35
N THR A 617 11.12 -27.33 3.70
CA THR A 617 12.55 -27.52 4.01
C THR A 617 13.34 -26.21 3.94
N LEU A 618 13.14 -25.40 2.89
CA LEU A 618 13.91 -24.16 2.72
C LEU A 618 13.55 -23.10 3.74
N GLN A 619 12.27 -22.94 4.10
CA GLN A 619 11.86 -22.03 5.16
C GLN A 619 12.47 -22.44 6.50
N MET A 620 12.46 -23.72 6.84
CA MET A 620 13.06 -24.22 8.08
C MET A 620 14.58 -24.02 8.11
N GLN A 621 15.27 -24.18 6.98
CA GLN A 621 16.72 -23.89 6.86
C GLN A 621 17.02 -22.39 7.02
N LEU A 622 16.21 -21.52 6.40
CA LEU A 622 16.33 -20.07 6.54
C LEU A 622 16.09 -19.63 7.99
N ARG A 623 15.10 -20.24 8.68
CA ARG A 623 14.82 -19.95 10.10
C ARG A 623 15.92 -20.46 11.04
N ALA A 624 16.55 -21.57 10.69
CA ALA A 624 17.68 -22.13 11.43
C ALA A 624 19.01 -21.39 11.19
N ASN A 625 19.05 -20.40 10.29
CA ASN A 625 20.30 -19.83 9.74
C ASN A 625 21.24 -20.90 9.13
N ALA A 626 20.72 -22.07 8.77
CA ALA A 626 21.44 -23.12 8.04
C ALA A 626 21.58 -22.79 6.54
N LEU A 627 20.73 -21.89 6.04
CA LEU A 627 20.78 -21.30 4.71
C LEU A 627 20.75 -19.78 4.85
N MET A 628 21.73 -19.08 4.27
CA MET A 628 21.72 -17.62 4.27
C MET A 628 20.76 -17.08 3.20
N PRO A 629 20.10 -15.93 3.43
CA PRO A 629 19.24 -15.28 2.42
C PRO A 629 19.95 -15.04 1.08
N SER A 630 21.24 -14.67 1.06
CA SER A 630 22.01 -14.53 -0.18
C SER A 630 22.12 -15.85 -0.97
N ASP A 631 22.35 -16.96 -0.28
CA ASP A 631 22.46 -18.30 -0.89
C ASP A 631 21.10 -18.77 -1.41
N TYR A 632 20.03 -18.40 -0.70
CA TYR A 632 18.67 -18.62 -1.17
C TYR A 632 18.39 -17.86 -2.48
N VAL A 633 18.76 -16.57 -2.58
CA VAL A 633 18.66 -15.81 -3.84
C VAL A 633 19.48 -16.46 -4.96
N ALA A 634 20.68 -16.96 -4.66
CA ALA A 634 21.49 -17.68 -5.63
C ALA A 634 20.78 -18.94 -6.15
N ARG A 635 20.10 -19.70 -5.28
CA ARG A 635 19.27 -20.86 -5.67
C ARG A 635 18.07 -20.44 -6.53
N ILE A 636 17.34 -19.37 -6.17
CA ILE A 636 16.25 -18.82 -6.97
C ILE A 636 16.73 -18.48 -8.38
N SER A 637 17.83 -17.72 -8.49
CA SER A 637 18.36 -17.27 -9.79
C SER A 637 18.84 -18.39 -10.71
N LYS A 638 19.15 -19.56 -10.15
CA LYS A 638 19.51 -20.77 -10.90
C LYS A 638 18.27 -21.51 -11.40
N ALA A 639 17.23 -21.61 -10.57
CA ALA A 639 15.99 -22.34 -10.88
C ALA A 639 15.03 -21.53 -11.77
N CYS A 640 14.86 -20.24 -11.48
CA CYS A 640 13.89 -19.36 -12.11
C CYS A 640 14.55 -18.11 -12.72
N GLY A 641 13.84 -17.41 -13.61
CA GLY A 641 14.27 -16.13 -14.13
C GLY A 641 14.02 -14.99 -13.14
N LEU A 642 15.02 -14.62 -12.34
CA LEU A 642 14.93 -13.47 -11.41
C LEU A 642 15.56 -12.21 -11.99
N HIS A 643 14.83 -11.10 -11.98
CA HIS A 643 15.29 -9.80 -12.48
C HIS A 643 14.95 -8.67 -11.50
N VAL A 644 15.87 -7.71 -11.38
CA VAL A 644 15.62 -6.41 -10.74
C VAL A 644 15.05 -5.48 -11.80
N VAL A 645 13.80 -5.05 -11.63
CA VAL A 645 13.12 -4.10 -12.51
C VAL A 645 13.38 -2.67 -12.01
N VAL A 646 13.11 -2.40 -10.73
CA VAL A 646 13.50 -1.18 -10.02
C VAL A 646 14.58 -1.54 -9.01
N GLY A 647 15.69 -0.83 -9.05
CA GLY A 647 16.83 -1.07 -8.16
C GLY A 647 16.69 -0.37 -6.81
N SER A 648 17.41 -0.89 -5.81
CA SER A 648 17.54 -0.29 -4.48
C SER A 648 19.01 -0.34 -4.03
N ALA A 649 19.32 0.25 -2.86
CA ALA A 649 20.65 0.12 -2.27
C ALA A 649 21.04 -1.33 -1.99
N LEU A 650 20.06 -2.19 -1.68
CA LEU A 650 20.24 -3.60 -1.37
C LEU A 650 20.37 -4.46 -2.65
N TRP A 651 19.48 -4.25 -3.62
CA TRP A 651 19.41 -5.06 -4.85
C TRP A 651 20.35 -4.60 -5.97
N GLY A 652 20.81 -3.35 -5.92
CA GLY A 652 21.66 -2.76 -6.94
C GLY A 652 20.89 -2.33 -8.19
N ASN A 653 21.61 -2.21 -9.32
CA ASN A 653 21.05 -1.70 -10.58
C ASN A 653 20.08 -2.70 -11.25
N PRO A 654 19.09 -2.23 -12.04
CA PRO A 654 18.20 -3.08 -12.81
C PRO A 654 18.94 -4.06 -13.74
N GLY A 655 18.44 -5.30 -13.82
CA GLY A 655 19.05 -6.36 -14.62
C GLY A 655 18.76 -7.77 -14.11
N GLN A 656 19.31 -8.77 -14.81
CA GLN A 656 19.17 -10.17 -14.42
C GLN A 656 20.01 -10.46 -13.18
N VAL A 657 19.40 -11.13 -12.19
CA VAL A 657 20.10 -11.65 -11.01
C VAL A 657 20.77 -12.96 -11.38
N THR A 658 22.06 -13.09 -11.03
CA THR A 658 22.84 -14.32 -11.28
C THR A 658 23.24 -14.96 -9.95
N PRO A 659 23.65 -16.23 -9.93
CA PRO A 659 24.11 -16.89 -8.69
C PRO A 659 25.34 -16.25 -8.04
N LYS A 660 26.02 -15.31 -8.73
CA LYS A 660 27.16 -14.54 -8.22
C LYS A 660 26.75 -13.18 -7.65
N TRP A 661 25.46 -12.86 -7.64
CA TRP A 661 24.93 -11.62 -7.07
C TRP A 661 25.12 -11.61 -5.54
N LYS A 662 25.37 -10.42 -4.98
CA LYS A 662 25.52 -10.20 -3.55
C LYS A 662 24.72 -8.96 -3.11
N PRO A 663 24.15 -8.95 -1.89
CA PRO A 663 23.44 -7.80 -1.36
C PRO A 663 24.37 -6.60 -1.16
N CYS A 664 23.82 -5.39 -1.32
CA CYS A 664 24.52 -4.10 -1.15
C CYS A 664 25.76 -3.91 -2.05
N GLU A 665 25.97 -4.78 -3.04
CA GLU A 665 27.09 -4.66 -3.98
C GLU A 665 26.75 -3.62 -5.06
N VAL A 666 27.28 -2.41 -4.89
CA VAL A 666 27.25 -1.41 -5.97
C VAL A 666 28.22 -1.87 -7.05
N ARG A 667 27.72 -2.61 -8.04
CA ARG A 667 28.51 -2.94 -9.23
C ARG A 667 28.86 -1.64 -9.93
N ALA A 668 30.14 -1.26 -9.88
CA ALA A 668 30.72 -0.22 -10.72
C ALA A 668 30.54 -0.65 -12.17
N GLY A 669 29.43 -0.22 -12.78
CA GLY A 669 29.07 -0.62 -14.13
C GLY A 669 30.11 -0.08 -15.11
N ILE A 670 30.86 -1.00 -15.72
CA ILE A 670 31.31 -0.80 -17.09
C ILE A 670 30.04 -0.51 -17.90
N TYR A 671 30.13 0.57 -18.68
CA TYR A 671 29.08 1.44 -19.22
C TYR A 671 28.07 0.84 -20.21
N GLU A 672 27.82 -0.47 -20.16
CA GLU A 672 26.85 -1.13 -21.03
C GLU A 672 25.48 -1.16 -20.36
N VAL A 673 24.56 -0.32 -20.84
CA VAL A 673 23.14 -0.52 -20.58
C VAL A 673 22.75 -1.86 -21.21
N LYS A 674 22.30 -2.82 -20.39
CA LYS A 674 21.91 -4.17 -20.86
C LYS A 674 20.40 -4.38 -20.93
N VAL A 675 19.63 -3.43 -20.39
CA VAL A 675 18.17 -3.51 -20.26
C VAL A 675 17.54 -2.31 -20.97
N GLN A 676 16.33 -2.49 -21.48
CA GLN A 676 15.55 -1.37 -22.02
C GLN A 676 15.29 -0.31 -20.94
N PRO A 677 15.25 0.99 -21.29
CA PRO A 677 14.95 2.04 -20.34
C PRO A 677 13.48 1.94 -19.89
N PRO A 678 13.14 2.41 -18.68
CA PRO A 678 11.75 2.57 -18.28
C PRO A 678 11.02 3.55 -19.21
N LEU A 679 9.83 3.17 -19.67
CA LEU A 679 9.02 3.96 -20.60
C LEU A 679 7.79 4.55 -19.90
N SER A 680 7.28 5.65 -20.42
CA SER A 680 6.02 6.24 -19.99
C SER A 680 4.81 5.38 -20.40
N PRO A 681 3.60 5.71 -19.88
CA PRO A 681 2.37 5.31 -20.54
C PRO A 681 2.33 5.78 -21.99
N ILE A 682 1.38 5.24 -22.75
CA ILE A 682 1.15 5.63 -24.15
C ILE A 682 0.38 6.95 -24.20
N PHE A 683 0.85 7.88 -25.02
CA PHE A 683 0.22 9.16 -25.29
C PHE A 683 -0.17 9.28 -26.76
N ALA A 684 -1.24 10.04 -27.01
CA ALA A 684 -1.71 10.33 -28.37
C ALA A 684 -0.87 11.42 -29.07
N GLN A 685 -0.13 12.24 -28.31
CA GLN A 685 0.72 13.30 -28.85
C GLN A 685 2.13 13.30 -28.22
N ALA A 686 3.13 13.72 -29.00
CA ALA A 686 4.51 13.83 -28.53
C ALA A 686 4.69 14.92 -27.45
N GLN A 687 3.94 16.02 -27.54
CA GLN A 687 3.99 17.09 -26.53
C GLN A 687 3.50 16.59 -25.17
N ASP A 688 2.47 15.74 -25.14
CA ASP A 688 1.91 15.17 -23.91
C ASP A 688 2.87 14.18 -23.25
N ALA A 689 3.52 13.32 -24.06
CA ALA A 689 4.60 12.48 -23.59
C ALA A 689 5.76 13.33 -23.01
N MET A 690 6.09 14.46 -23.63
CA MET A 690 7.10 15.38 -23.09
C MET A 690 6.65 16.03 -21.77
N ARG A 691 5.37 16.43 -21.64
CA ARG A 691 4.82 16.97 -20.38
C ARG A 691 4.96 15.94 -19.25
N TYR A 692 4.66 14.67 -19.53
CA TYR A 692 4.88 13.59 -18.56
C TYR A 692 6.34 13.48 -18.12
N ALA A 693 7.30 13.50 -19.06
CA ALA A 693 8.72 13.50 -18.70
C ALA A 693 9.12 14.76 -17.92
N HIS A 694 8.60 15.94 -18.29
CA HIS A 694 8.87 17.22 -17.65
C HIS A 694 8.46 17.22 -16.16
N GLU A 695 7.28 16.68 -15.85
CA GLU A 695 6.78 16.52 -14.47
C GLU A 695 7.70 15.60 -13.63
N ARG A 696 8.33 14.60 -14.26
CA ARG A 696 9.19 13.61 -13.58
C ARG A 696 10.66 13.98 -13.44
N MET A 697 11.08 15.14 -13.94
CA MET A 697 12.48 15.59 -13.82
C MET A 697 12.84 16.07 -12.39
N GLY A 698 11.86 16.35 -11.54
CA GLY A 698 12.06 16.66 -10.11
C GLY A 698 12.93 17.91 -9.85
N GLU A 699 13.72 17.89 -8.76
CA GLU A 699 14.62 18.99 -8.33
C GLU A 699 15.86 19.19 -9.22
N ARG A 700 16.11 18.30 -10.19
CA ARG A 700 17.15 18.43 -11.23
C ARG A 700 18.56 18.78 -10.69
N LYS A 701 19.08 18.07 -9.68
CA LYS A 701 20.45 18.32 -9.16
C LYS A 701 21.54 18.21 -10.22
N TYR A 702 21.31 17.37 -11.23
CA TYR A 702 22.21 17.17 -12.37
C TYR A 702 21.42 17.37 -13.66
N ARG A 703 22.15 17.61 -14.76
CA ARG A 703 21.57 17.61 -16.12
C ARG A 703 20.93 16.26 -16.42
N GLN A 704 19.75 16.28 -17.03
CA GLN A 704 19.03 15.08 -17.44
C GLN A 704 18.67 15.14 -18.92
N PHE A 705 18.54 13.98 -19.56
CA PHE A 705 18.16 13.89 -20.97
C PHE A 705 17.42 12.58 -21.26
N GLY A 706 16.77 12.53 -22.43
CA GLY A 706 16.11 11.32 -22.90
C GLY A 706 15.55 11.48 -24.31
N VAL A 707 14.73 10.52 -24.73
CA VAL A 707 14.14 10.50 -26.07
C VAL A 707 12.64 10.19 -26.03
N ILE A 708 11.94 10.64 -27.06
CA ILE A 708 10.55 10.28 -27.36
C ILE A 708 10.57 9.33 -28.55
N LEU A 709 9.85 8.22 -28.41
CA LEU A 709 9.64 7.22 -29.45
C LEU A 709 8.22 7.36 -30.00
N LYS A 710 8.08 7.14 -31.31
CA LYS A 710 6.78 7.08 -32.00
C LYS A 710 6.61 5.69 -32.61
N LYS A 711 5.40 5.15 -32.54
CA LYS A 711 5.06 3.91 -33.25
C LYS A 711 5.11 4.13 -34.77
N THR A 712 5.58 3.15 -35.52
CA THR A 712 5.86 3.32 -36.95
C THR A 712 4.60 3.51 -37.81
N ASP A 713 3.49 2.86 -37.42
CA ASP A 713 2.25 2.79 -38.20
C ASP A 713 1.17 3.79 -37.77
N ARG A 714 1.35 4.51 -36.65
CA ARG A 714 0.30 5.36 -36.06
C ARG A 714 0.84 6.40 -35.08
N ASP A 715 -0.06 7.26 -34.61
CA ASP A 715 0.22 8.29 -33.61
C ASP A 715 0.03 7.74 -32.18
N GLU A 716 1.02 6.96 -31.75
CA GLU A 716 1.25 6.54 -30.38
C GLU A 716 2.68 6.93 -30.00
N PHE A 717 2.82 7.62 -28.86
CA PHE A 717 4.09 8.17 -28.38
C PHE A 717 4.39 7.66 -26.97
N VAL A 718 5.66 7.36 -26.73
CA VAL A 718 6.18 7.07 -25.38
C VAL A 718 7.49 7.82 -25.18
N VAL A 719 7.78 8.16 -23.93
CA VAL A 719 9.01 8.85 -23.54
C VAL A 719 9.84 8.00 -22.60
N THR A 720 11.16 8.01 -22.76
CA THR A 720 12.07 7.37 -21.81
C THR A 720 12.10 8.18 -20.52
N HIS A 721 12.29 7.52 -19.37
CA HIS A 721 12.51 8.25 -18.12
C HIS A 721 13.79 9.11 -18.18
N PRO A 722 13.85 10.24 -17.45
CA PRO A 722 15.01 11.13 -17.48
C PRO A 722 16.28 10.44 -16.97
N VAL A 723 17.34 10.43 -17.78
CA VAL A 723 18.65 9.89 -17.42
C VAL A 723 19.62 11.01 -17.08
N VAL A 724 20.33 10.89 -15.95
CA VAL A 724 21.35 11.87 -15.55
C VAL A 724 22.55 11.84 -16.51
N ALA A 725 22.87 12.98 -17.12
CA ALA A 725 24.08 13.20 -17.88
C ALA A 725 25.30 13.29 -16.93
N GLY A 726 26.12 12.23 -16.91
CA GLY A 726 27.35 12.15 -16.13
C GLY A 726 28.55 12.71 -16.89
N ARG A 727 29.78 12.34 -16.49
CA ARG A 727 31.03 12.78 -17.14
C ARG A 727 31.11 12.46 -18.64
N LEU A 728 30.42 11.40 -19.09
CA LEU A 728 30.41 10.93 -20.47
C LEU A 728 29.37 11.66 -21.37
N GLY A 729 28.64 12.64 -20.82
CA GLY A 729 27.67 13.45 -21.56
C GLY A 729 26.37 12.71 -21.93
N MET A 730 25.74 13.19 -23.01
CA MET A 730 24.42 12.75 -23.51
C MET A 730 24.58 11.83 -24.72
N GLN A 731 24.62 10.52 -24.48
CA GLN A 731 24.80 9.50 -25.52
C GLN A 731 23.65 8.49 -25.49
N LEU A 732 23.22 8.02 -26.67
CA LEU A 732 22.14 7.02 -26.79
C LEU A 732 22.48 5.69 -26.09
N GLY A 733 23.75 5.27 -26.06
CA GLY A 733 24.18 4.05 -25.34
C GLY A 733 24.00 4.09 -23.83
N ARG A 734 23.66 5.26 -23.26
CA ARG A 734 23.26 5.39 -21.84
C ARG A 734 21.76 5.24 -21.61
N ILE A 735 20.97 5.20 -22.68
CA ILE A 735 19.52 5.02 -22.63
C ILE A 735 19.16 3.62 -23.15
N PHE A 736 19.71 3.22 -24.31
CA PHE A 736 19.37 1.96 -24.95
C PHE A 736 20.54 0.99 -24.97
N PRO A 737 20.26 -0.32 -24.81
CA PRO A 737 21.26 -1.34 -25.02
C PRO A 737 21.72 -1.34 -26.49
N HIS A 738 23.03 -1.50 -26.68
CA HIS A 738 23.67 -1.61 -28.00
C HIS A 738 24.22 -3.03 -28.17
N PRO A 739 23.49 -3.93 -28.84
CA PRO A 739 23.90 -5.32 -28.97
C PRO A 739 25.16 -5.44 -29.83
N PHE A 740 26.10 -6.29 -29.41
CA PHE A 740 27.33 -6.57 -30.17
C PHE A 740 27.00 -7.08 -31.57
N GLY A 741 27.60 -6.47 -32.60
CA GLY A 741 27.43 -6.87 -34.02
C GLY A 741 26.24 -6.24 -34.74
N LEU A 742 25.41 -5.41 -34.09
CA LEU A 742 24.37 -4.62 -34.76
C LEU A 742 24.82 -3.15 -34.90
N LEU A 743 24.50 -2.54 -36.06
CA LEU A 743 24.81 -1.13 -36.34
C LEU A 743 23.92 -0.13 -35.57
N GLY A 744 22.88 -0.60 -34.86
CA GLY A 744 21.86 0.25 -34.23
C GLY A 744 21.55 -0.10 -32.77
N TYR A 745 20.76 0.75 -32.13
CA TYR A 745 20.28 0.53 -30.76
C TYR A 745 19.05 -0.38 -30.74
N SER A 746 18.91 -1.18 -29.68
CA SER A 746 17.73 -2.04 -29.51
C SER A 746 16.56 -1.18 -29.01
N LEU A 747 15.52 -1.00 -29.84
CA LEU A 747 14.29 -0.27 -29.51
C LEU A 747 13.13 -1.24 -29.21
N PRO A 748 12.09 -0.80 -28.50
CA PRO A 748 10.83 -1.51 -28.42
C PRO A 748 10.28 -1.84 -29.82
N ARG A 749 9.74 -3.05 -30.00
CA ARG A 749 9.25 -3.53 -31.30
C ARG A 749 8.20 -2.56 -31.88
N GLY A 750 8.40 -2.17 -33.14
CA GLY A 750 7.47 -1.29 -33.86
C GLY A 750 7.59 0.21 -33.52
N PHE A 751 8.60 0.60 -32.74
CA PHE A 751 8.88 2.01 -32.43
C PHE A 751 10.12 2.52 -33.15
N ARG A 752 10.10 3.81 -33.46
CA ARG A 752 11.23 4.57 -34.01
C ARG A 752 11.46 5.83 -33.18
N PHE A 753 12.65 6.39 -33.26
CA PHE A 753 12.93 7.69 -32.65
C PHE A 753 12.04 8.78 -33.26
N HIS A 754 11.67 9.77 -32.44
CA HIS A 754 10.86 10.91 -32.85
C HIS A 754 11.46 12.24 -32.41
N ALA A 755 11.76 12.40 -31.12
CA ALA A 755 12.29 13.63 -30.55
C ALA A 755 13.30 13.34 -29.43
N VAL A 756 14.08 14.35 -29.06
CA VAL A 756 15.02 14.31 -27.93
C VAL A 756 14.65 15.38 -26.92
N TYR A 757 15.01 15.20 -25.66
CA TYR A 757 14.79 16.22 -24.65
C TYR A 757 15.97 16.35 -23.70
N ILE A 758 16.08 17.54 -23.11
CA ILE A 758 17.09 17.88 -22.11
C ILE A 758 16.46 18.73 -21.01
N ALA A 759 16.95 18.53 -19.78
CA ALA A 759 16.68 19.40 -18.65
C ALA A 759 17.99 19.96 -18.10
N ALA A 760 18.03 21.29 -17.95
CA ALA A 760 19.12 21.96 -17.28
C ALA A 760 19.12 21.62 -15.77
N PRO A 761 20.30 21.56 -15.12
CA PRO A 761 20.37 21.40 -13.67
C PRO A 761 19.77 22.62 -12.95
N SER A 762 19.29 22.43 -11.73
CA SER A 762 18.71 23.50 -10.89
C SER A 762 19.74 24.55 -10.46
N VAL A 763 21.02 24.18 -10.45
CA VAL A 763 22.14 25.12 -10.27
C VAL A 763 22.94 25.16 -11.55
N ALA A 764 22.95 26.31 -12.22
CA ALA A 764 23.80 26.54 -13.37
C ALA A 764 25.27 26.38 -12.96
N LYS A 765 26.03 25.60 -13.74
CA LYS A 765 27.46 25.36 -13.47
C LYS A 765 28.28 26.64 -13.66
N ASP A 766 27.90 27.45 -14.64
CA ASP A 766 28.60 28.66 -15.01
C ASP A 766 27.93 29.87 -14.35
N GLN A 767 28.71 30.75 -13.73
CA GLN A 767 28.23 31.96 -13.05
C GLN A 767 28.10 33.11 -14.04
N VAL A 768 27.09 33.08 -14.90
CA VAL A 768 26.73 34.21 -15.77
C VAL A 768 25.69 35.08 -15.04
N PRO A 769 25.87 36.41 -14.95
CA PRO A 769 24.88 37.31 -14.33
C PRO A 769 23.53 37.29 -15.05
N GLY A 770 22.44 37.20 -14.28
CA GLY A 770 21.05 37.26 -14.76
C GLY A 770 20.32 35.89 -14.77
N SER A 771 18.99 35.92 -14.63
CA SER A 771 18.14 34.72 -14.59
C SER A 771 18.03 34.01 -15.95
N VAL A 772 17.98 34.78 -17.04
CA VAL A 772 17.78 34.25 -18.41
C VAL A 772 18.77 33.16 -18.81
N TYR A 773 20.05 33.28 -18.43
CA TYR A 773 21.04 32.24 -18.73
C TYR A 773 20.79 30.97 -17.90
N ALA A 774 20.48 31.13 -16.61
CA ALA A 774 20.20 30.02 -15.71
C ALA A 774 18.89 29.28 -16.05
N ASP A 775 17.95 29.99 -16.66
CA ASP A 775 16.63 29.49 -17.07
C ASP A 775 16.57 29.10 -18.56
N PHE A 776 17.73 28.92 -19.20
CA PHE A 776 17.85 28.43 -20.58
C PHE A 776 18.99 27.42 -20.74
N ILE A 777 19.11 26.81 -21.93
CA ILE A 777 20.13 25.79 -22.22
C ILE A 777 21.51 26.43 -22.40
N SER A 778 22.54 25.90 -21.70
CA SER A 778 23.92 26.39 -21.85
C SER A 778 24.47 26.11 -23.26
N PRO A 779 25.45 26.89 -23.78
CA PRO A 779 26.08 26.60 -25.06
C PRO A 779 26.72 25.20 -25.14
N VAL A 780 27.25 24.69 -24.02
CA VAL A 780 27.85 23.35 -23.91
C VAL A 780 26.78 22.26 -23.94
N ASP A 781 25.60 22.55 -23.39
CA ASP A 781 24.47 21.63 -23.33
C ASP A 781 23.82 21.54 -24.71
N LEU A 782 23.66 22.69 -25.37
CA LEU A 782 23.13 22.80 -26.72
C LEU A 782 23.99 22.05 -27.73
N SER A 783 25.32 22.15 -27.62
CA SER A 783 26.23 21.43 -28.50
C SER A 783 26.14 19.92 -28.31
N GLN A 784 26.07 19.44 -27.07
CA GLN A 784 25.87 18.03 -26.78
C GLN A 784 24.48 17.55 -27.23
N SER A 785 23.44 18.38 -27.11
CA SER A 785 22.11 18.09 -27.65
C SER A 785 22.14 18.00 -29.17
N ALA A 786 22.89 18.86 -29.85
CA ALA A 786 23.08 18.80 -31.31
C ALA A 786 23.75 17.49 -31.73
N VAL A 787 24.77 17.02 -31.00
CA VAL A 787 25.38 15.70 -31.24
C VAL A 787 24.34 14.58 -31.08
N LEU A 788 23.55 14.60 -30.00
CA LEU A 788 22.50 13.63 -29.77
C LEU A 788 21.44 13.65 -30.88
N MET A 789 21.00 14.83 -31.33
CA MET A 789 20.08 15.00 -32.45
C MET A 789 20.64 14.41 -33.74
N SER A 790 21.94 14.61 -34.02
CA SER A 790 22.60 14.01 -35.18
C SER A 790 22.61 12.49 -35.08
N THR A 791 23.03 11.93 -33.94
CA THR A 791 23.06 10.48 -33.74
C THR A 791 21.67 9.87 -33.89
N VAL A 792 20.62 10.51 -33.37
CA VAL A 792 19.23 10.05 -33.52
C VAL A 792 18.78 10.12 -34.97
N ARG A 793 19.07 11.21 -35.69
CA ARG A 793 18.76 11.33 -37.12
C ARG A 793 19.42 10.23 -37.94
N ASP A 794 20.68 9.90 -37.65
CA ASP A 794 21.42 8.86 -38.37
C ASP A 794 20.82 7.45 -38.15
N GLN A 795 20.02 7.27 -37.09
CA GLN A 795 19.24 6.06 -36.82
C GLN A 795 17.83 6.10 -37.46
N MET A 796 17.45 7.19 -38.13
CA MET A 796 16.15 7.37 -38.80
C MET A 796 16.33 7.36 -40.33
N PRO A 797 16.29 6.17 -40.99
CA PRO A 797 16.54 6.07 -42.42
C PRO A 797 15.54 6.90 -43.24
N GLY A 798 16.04 7.62 -44.24
CA GLY A 798 15.25 8.41 -45.18
C GLY A 798 14.77 9.78 -44.67
N THR A 799 15.22 10.23 -43.48
CA THR A 799 14.84 11.55 -42.94
C THR A 799 16.00 12.55 -43.07
N SER A 800 15.79 13.65 -43.81
CA SER A 800 16.77 14.75 -43.92
C SER A 800 16.65 15.79 -42.81
N VAL A 801 15.57 15.74 -42.03
CA VAL A 801 15.23 16.69 -40.95
C VAL A 801 15.74 16.16 -39.60
N TYR A 802 16.28 17.04 -38.77
CA TYR A 802 16.68 16.69 -37.41
C TYR A 802 15.48 16.50 -36.48
N PRO A 803 15.56 15.59 -35.49
CA PRO A 803 14.48 15.40 -34.52
C PRO A 803 14.23 16.69 -33.71
N PRO A 804 12.99 16.97 -33.27
CA PRO A 804 12.72 18.08 -32.37
C PRO A 804 13.48 17.94 -31.05
N LEU A 805 13.97 19.06 -30.52
CA LEU A 805 14.60 19.14 -29.20
C LEU A 805 13.63 19.83 -28.23
N PHE A 806 13.24 19.13 -27.17
CA PHE A 806 12.52 19.74 -26.06
C PHE A 806 13.47 20.18 -24.96
N ILE A 807 13.30 21.41 -24.48
CA ILE A 807 14.14 22.01 -23.45
C ILE A 807 13.28 22.28 -22.22
N SER A 808 13.57 21.56 -21.15
CA SER A 808 12.97 21.77 -19.84
C SER A 808 13.84 22.75 -19.05
N THR A 809 13.31 23.95 -18.85
CA THR A 809 14.00 25.07 -18.20
C THR A 809 13.90 24.99 -16.69
N ARG A 810 14.84 25.62 -15.98
CA ARG A 810 14.91 25.59 -14.50
C ARG A 810 13.68 26.22 -13.83
N ASP A 811 13.13 27.28 -14.40
CA ASP A 811 11.96 28.00 -13.89
C ASP A 811 10.62 27.34 -14.29
N GLY A 812 10.66 26.15 -14.90
CA GLY A 812 9.47 25.32 -15.17
C GLY A 812 8.85 25.49 -16.55
N ALA A 813 9.40 26.31 -17.43
CA ALA A 813 8.95 26.37 -18.83
C ALA A 813 9.42 25.15 -19.63
N LEU A 814 8.62 24.80 -20.64
CA LEU A 814 8.94 23.77 -21.63
C LEU A 814 9.02 24.42 -22.99
N LEU A 815 10.17 24.31 -23.65
CA LEU A 815 10.42 24.86 -24.97
C LEU A 815 10.56 23.73 -25.99
N SER A 816 10.19 24.00 -27.24
CA SER A 816 10.36 23.13 -28.39
C SER A 816 11.23 23.83 -29.42
N TYR A 817 12.30 23.16 -29.85
CA TYR A 817 13.23 23.67 -30.85
C TYR A 817 13.29 22.74 -32.06
N ARG A 818 13.16 23.31 -33.27
CA ARG A 818 13.29 22.59 -34.55
C ARG A 818 14.29 23.29 -35.45
N THR A 819 15.12 22.52 -36.13
CA THR A 819 16.09 23.06 -37.09
C THR A 819 16.31 22.12 -38.28
N LEU A 820 16.63 22.72 -39.42
CA LEU A 820 17.05 22.02 -40.63
C LEU A 820 18.58 21.98 -40.77
N SER A 821 19.33 22.73 -39.97
CA SER A 821 20.80 22.79 -40.03
C SER A 821 21.43 22.98 -38.65
N LEU A 822 22.15 21.96 -38.17
CA LEU A 822 22.97 22.08 -36.96
C LEU A 822 24.16 23.04 -37.15
N GLY A 823 24.64 23.22 -38.39
CA GLY A 823 25.73 24.17 -38.68
C GLY A 823 25.33 25.61 -38.40
N LYS A 824 24.08 25.99 -38.71
CA LYS A 824 23.51 27.30 -38.35
C LYS A 824 23.24 27.44 -36.86
N LEU A 825 22.79 26.37 -36.19
CA LEU A 825 22.55 26.36 -34.74
C LEU A 825 23.85 26.56 -33.94
N LEU A 826 24.93 25.91 -34.36
CA LEU A 826 26.24 25.97 -33.71
C LEU A 826 27.12 27.10 -34.25
N ASP A 827 26.59 27.92 -35.16
CA ASP A 827 27.26 29.05 -35.81
C ASP A 827 28.67 28.72 -36.35
N LEU A 828 28.87 27.55 -36.95
CA LEU A 828 30.21 27.01 -37.29
C LEU A 828 31.05 27.91 -38.21
N GLU A 829 30.44 28.88 -38.90
CA GLU A 829 31.09 29.82 -39.82
C GLU A 829 30.99 31.30 -39.36
N GLY A 830 30.36 31.58 -38.22
CA GLY A 830 30.16 32.94 -37.69
C GLY A 830 31.03 33.30 -36.49
N PRO A 831 30.82 34.49 -35.88
CA PRO A 831 31.60 34.97 -34.73
C PRO A 831 31.44 34.09 -33.48
N PHE A 832 30.46 33.18 -33.44
CA PHE A 832 30.21 32.23 -32.36
C PHE A 832 30.59 30.78 -32.69
N SER A 833 31.45 30.57 -33.69
CA SER A 833 31.89 29.27 -34.26
C SER A 833 32.53 28.23 -33.33
N SER A 834 32.71 28.51 -32.03
CA SER A 834 33.15 27.52 -31.07
C SER A 834 32.34 27.58 -29.77
N GLN A 835 32.06 26.42 -29.18
CA GLN A 835 31.39 26.30 -27.87
C GLN A 835 32.08 27.17 -26.80
N SER A 836 33.42 27.22 -26.88
CA SER A 836 34.25 28.04 -26.02
C SER A 836 34.06 29.53 -26.28
N SER A 837 33.97 30.00 -27.53
CA SER A 837 33.84 31.45 -27.81
C SER A 837 32.50 32.02 -27.36
N MET A 838 31.39 31.29 -27.51
CA MET A 838 30.07 31.73 -27.05
C MET A 838 29.96 31.72 -25.51
N LEU A 839 30.43 30.66 -24.85
CA LEU A 839 30.45 30.59 -23.38
C LEU A 839 31.40 31.63 -22.77
N ILE A 840 32.61 31.79 -23.33
CA ILE A 840 33.57 32.83 -22.90
C ILE A 840 33.00 34.23 -23.14
N GLY A 841 32.24 34.44 -24.21
CA GLY A 841 31.54 35.70 -24.49
C GLY A 841 30.49 36.04 -23.44
N LEU A 842 29.68 35.06 -23.02
CA LEU A 842 28.69 35.20 -21.95
C LEU A 842 29.35 35.43 -20.57
N LEU A 843 30.39 34.67 -20.24
CA LEU A 843 31.13 34.81 -18.98
C LEU A 843 31.83 36.17 -18.85
N ASN A 844 32.37 36.70 -19.95
CA ASN A 844 33.03 38.00 -19.98
C ASN A 844 32.06 39.17 -20.23
N GLY A 845 30.74 38.92 -20.34
CA GLY A 845 29.73 39.95 -20.59
C GLY A 845 29.78 40.60 -21.98
N LYS A 846 30.48 40.00 -22.95
CA LYS A 846 30.52 40.48 -24.35
C LYS A 846 29.24 40.15 -25.12
N ILE A 847 28.51 39.14 -24.68
CA ILE A 847 27.21 38.72 -25.21
C ILE A 847 26.25 38.70 -24.03
N SER A 848 25.08 39.32 -24.16
CA SER A 848 24.04 39.21 -23.15
C SER A 848 23.29 37.87 -23.27
N PRO A 849 22.77 37.31 -22.17
CA PRO A 849 21.92 36.11 -22.22
C PRO A 849 20.71 36.24 -23.17
N THR A 850 20.15 37.45 -23.30
CA THR A 850 19.03 37.72 -24.20
C THR A 850 19.45 37.69 -25.68
N GLU A 851 20.62 38.21 -26.03
CA GLU A 851 21.17 38.09 -27.39
C GLU A 851 21.43 36.63 -27.75
N TYR A 852 21.91 35.83 -26.80
CA TYR A 852 22.09 34.39 -26.99
C TYR A 852 20.76 33.66 -27.30
N VAL A 853 19.69 33.93 -26.54
CA VAL A 853 18.36 33.36 -26.82
C VAL A 853 17.86 33.77 -28.21
N ARG A 854 17.99 35.06 -28.57
CA ARG A 854 17.55 35.60 -29.87
C ARG A 854 18.34 34.98 -31.03
N HIS A 855 19.65 34.79 -30.86
CA HIS A 855 20.49 34.12 -31.84
C HIS A 855 20.00 32.69 -32.10
N ILE A 856 19.73 31.92 -31.04
CA ILE A 856 19.20 30.55 -31.19
C ILE A 856 17.81 30.55 -31.85
N ALA A 857 16.93 31.46 -31.42
CA ALA A 857 15.61 31.63 -32.03
C ALA A 857 15.68 32.01 -33.53
N GLY A 858 16.69 32.77 -33.95
CA GLY A 858 16.95 33.11 -35.35
C GLY A 858 17.54 31.96 -36.18
N SER A 859 18.29 31.05 -35.54
CA SER A 859 18.90 29.89 -36.20
C SER A 859 17.93 28.74 -36.53
N GLY A 860 16.71 28.76 -35.97
CA GLY A 860 15.70 27.73 -36.14
C GLY A 860 14.28 28.17 -35.75
N GLN A 861 13.45 27.22 -35.32
CA GLN A 861 12.10 27.49 -34.79
C GLN A 861 12.07 27.12 -33.32
N LEU A 862 12.17 28.13 -32.45
CA LEU A 862 12.02 28.01 -31.01
C LEU A 862 10.62 28.42 -30.58
N GLU A 863 9.94 27.58 -29.80
CA GLU A 863 8.57 27.79 -29.34
C GLU A 863 8.43 27.52 -27.84
N VAL A 864 7.67 28.35 -27.14
CA VAL A 864 7.27 28.14 -25.75
C VAL A 864 6.00 27.29 -25.72
N VAL A 865 6.09 26.09 -25.14
CA VAL A 865 4.99 25.11 -24.99
C VAL A 865 4.34 25.22 -23.60
N LEU A 866 5.16 25.31 -22.55
CA LEU A 866 4.71 25.63 -21.20
C LEU A 866 5.34 26.94 -20.72
N LYS A 867 4.54 27.80 -20.09
CA LYS A 867 4.95 29.11 -19.59
C LYS A 867 5.72 29.00 -18.28
N SER A 868 6.54 30.01 -18.01
CA SER A 868 7.16 30.27 -16.69
C SER A 868 7.20 31.79 -16.42
N SER A 869 7.88 32.20 -15.34
CA SER A 869 8.11 33.63 -15.10
C SER A 869 8.92 34.27 -16.23
N THR A 870 10.04 33.66 -16.62
CA THR A 870 10.92 34.19 -17.66
C THR A 870 10.29 34.03 -19.05
N TRP A 871 9.64 32.90 -19.29
CA TRP A 871 9.01 32.53 -20.57
C TRP A 871 7.49 32.75 -20.51
N ALA A 872 7.08 34.01 -20.41
CA ALA A 872 5.69 34.39 -20.16
C ALA A 872 4.74 34.22 -21.38
N THR A 873 5.25 34.35 -22.61
CA THR A 873 4.44 34.33 -23.84
C THR A 873 4.53 32.96 -24.53
N LEU A 874 3.37 32.34 -24.82
CA LEU A 874 3.30 31.08 -25.57
C LEU A 874 3.59 31.30 -27.07
N GLY A 875 4.10 30.26 -27.72
CA GLY A 875 4.34 30.25 -29.17
C GLY A 875 5.76 30.64 -29.56
N ARG A 876 5.90 31.11 -30.80
CA ARG A 876 7.20 31.34 -31.43
C ARG A 876 7.99 32.44 -30.73
N VAL A 877 9.23 32.13 -30.37
CA VAL A 877 10.23 33.07 -29.88
C VAL A 877 10.88 33.74 -31.09
N THR A 878 10.91 35.08 -31.10
CA THR A 878 11.48 35.87 -32.21
C THR A 878 12.68 36.69 -31.75
N GLU A 879 13.35 37.37 -32.69
CA GLU A 879 14.45 38.29 -32.39
C GLU A 879 14.04 39.47 -31.49
N GLN A 880 12.74 39.75 -31.36
CA GLN A 880 12.19 40.79 -30.50
C GLN A 880 11.84 40.29 -29.08
N TRP A 881 12.07 39.00 -28.79
CA TRP A 881 11.75 38.42 -27.49
C TRP A 881 12.46 39.14 -26.34
N ARG A 882 11.76 39.29 -25.22
CA ARG A 882 12.28 39.83 -23.96
C ARG A 882 11.78 38.96 -22.79
N PRO A 883 12.58 38.76 -21.74
CA PRO A 883 12.15 38.00 -20.55
C PRO A 883 11.01 38.71 -19.81
N ASP A 884 10.22 37.94 -19.06
CA ASP A 884 9.15 38.43 -18.16
C ASP A 884 8.07 39.29 -18.87
N ALA A 885 7.90 39.10 -20.18
CA ALA A 885 6.96 39.86 -21.01
C ALA A 885 5.51 39.36 -20.91
N PHE A 886 4.92 39.42 -19.72
CA PHE A 886 3.52 39.03 -19.50
C PHE A 886 2.52 39.82 -20.36
N ASP A 887 2.87 41.07 -20.73
CA ASP A 887 2.04 41.94 -21.56
C ASP A 887 2.18 41.69 -23.08
N ALA A 888 3.16 40.87 -23.52
CA ALA A 888 3.39 40.66 -24.95
C ALA A 888 2.39 39.65 -25.54
N GLN A 889 1.77 40.04 -26.65
CA GLN A 889 0.88 39.16 -27.42
C GLN A 889 1.69 38.16 -28.28
N PRO A 890 1.18 36.96 -28.53
CA PRO A 890 1.78 36.01 -29.47
C PRO A 890 1.90 36.64 -30.87
N VAL A 891 3.02 36.37 -31.55
CA VAL A 891 3.32 36.92 -32.90
C VAL A 891 2.34 36.40 -33.97
N ALA A 892 1.71 35.26 -33.73
CA ALA A 892 0.69 34.66 -34.58
C ALA A 892 -0.39 33.97 -33.73
N PRO A 893 -1.61 33.76 -34.25
CA PRO A 893 -2.64 32.97 -33.58
C PRO A 893 -2.08 31.58 -33.24
N LEU A 894 -2.14 31.21 -31.96
CA LEU A 894 -1.65 29.92 -31.52
C LEU A 894 -2.56 28.81 -32.05
N PRO A 895 -2.01 27.69 -32.54
CA PRO A 895 -2.82 26.51 -32.80
C PRO A 895 -3.45 26.06 -31.49
N ASN A 896 -4.74 25.74 -31.52
CA ASN A 896 -5.48 25.27 -30.36
C ASN A 896 -5.18 23.78 -30.11
N VAL A 897 -3.94 23.46 -29.73
CA VAL A 897 -3.52 22.10 -29.40
C VAL A 897 -3.99 21.77 -28.00
N VAL A 898 -4.93 20.83 -27.91
CA VAL A 898 -5.54 20.40 -26.65
C VAL A 898 -4.57 19.49 -25.91
N ALA A 899 -4.22 19.84 -24.67
CA ALA A 899 -3.38 19.01 -23.82
C ALA A 899 -4.17 17.77 -23.36
N LEU A 900 -3.67 16.57 -23.66
CA LEU A 900 -4.30 15.30 -23.29
C LEU A 900 -3.48 14.51 -22.26
N GLY A 901 -4.16 13.69 -21.46
CA GLY A 901 -3.56 12.71 -20.56
C GLY A 901 -3.09 11.44 -21.29
N PRO A 902 -2.70 10.38 -20.54
CA PRO A 902 -2.34 9.09 -21.12
C PRO A 902 -3.58 8.33 -21.61
N GLU A 903 -3.34 7.27 -22.37
CA GLU A 903 -4.40 6.37 -22.85
C GLU A 903 -4.89 5.40 -21.77
N PHE A 904 -6.21 5.18 -21.75
CA PHE A 904 -6.90 4.25 -20.86
C PHE A 904 -7.73 3.24 -21.66
N VAL A 905 -7.92 2.06 -21.06
CA VAL A 905 -8.77 0.99 -21.61
C VAL A 905 -10.25 1.34 -21.47
N HIS A 906 -10.64 2.03 -20.40
CA HIS A 906 -12.02 2.31 -20.06
C HIS A 906 -12.23 3.80 -19.75
N ILE A 907 -13.40 4.34 -20.09
CA ILE A 907 -13.73 5.75 -19.92
C ILE A 907 -13.73 6.20 -18.46
N ASP A 908 -14.23 5.37 -17.54
CA ASP A 908 -14.25 5.68 -16.10
C ASP A 908 -12.83 5.86 -15.53
N ASP A 909 -11.84 5.11 -16.04
CA ASP A 909 -10.43 5.23 -15.60
C ASP A 909 -9.82 6.55 -16.11
N ALA A 910 -10.17 6.98 -17.33
CA ALA A 910 -9.80 8.30 -17.86
C ALA A 910 -10.44 9.44 -17.05
N ALA A 911 -11.72 9.31 -16.69
CA ALA A 911 -12.40 10.27 -15.82
C ALA A 911 -11.78 10.31 -14.41
N LEU A 912 -11.39 9.15 -13.87
CA LEU A 912 -10.71 9.04 -12.58
C LEU A 912 -9.33 9.72 -12.58
N TYR A 913 -8.57 9.59 -13.68
CA TYR A 913 -7.33 10.32 -13.89
C TYR A 913 -7.54 11.85 -13.83
N PHE A 914 -8.55 12.35 -14.55
CA PHE A 914 -8.92 13.77 -14.51
C PHE A 914 -9.30 14.24 -13.11
N HIS A 915 -10.15 13.47 -12.42
CA HIS A 915 -10.62 13.74 -11.07
C HIS A 915 -9.50 13.83 -10.02
N ARG A 916 -8.44 13.03 -10.16
CA ARG A 916 -7.29 13.02 -9.24
C ARG A 916 -6.30 14.17 -9.44
N ARG A 917 -6.28 14.78 -10.62
CA ARG A 917 -5.40 15.94 -10.94
C ARG A 917 -6.00 17.28 -10.53
N LEU A 918 -7.28 17.31 -10.14
CA LEU A 918 -7.94 18.49 -9.62
C LEU A 918 -7.66 18.68 -8.12
N ALA A 919 -7.24 19.90 -7.74
CA ALA A 919 -7.10 20.29 -6.34
C ALA A 919 -8.48 20.45 -5.68
N ARG A 920 -8.59 20.07 -4.40
CA ARG A 920 -9.82 20.16 -3.61
C ARG A 920 -9.63 21.05 -2.38
N PRO A 921 -10.61 21.88 -2.00
CA PRO A 921 -11.82 22.20 -2.78
C PRO A 921 -11.45 22.85 -4.13
N HIS A 922 -12.32 22.69 -5.14
CA HIS A 922 -12.04 23.16 -6.49
C HIS A 922 -11.92 24.68 -6.52
N VAL A 923 -10.87 25.19 -7.15
CA VAL A 923 -10.54 26.63 -7.13
C VAL A 923 -11.21 27.39 -8.28
N ALA A 924 -11.61 26.68 -9.34
CA ALA A 924 -12.24 27.23 -10.53
C ALA A 924 -13.26 26.25 -11.14
N GLU A 925 -14.23 26.80 -11.89
CA GLU A 925 -15.09 26.02 -12.76
C GLU A 925 -14.25 25.35 -13.85
N THR A 926 -14.35 24.03 -13.97
CA THR A 926 -13.59 23.25 -14.95
C THR A 926 -14.54 22.37 -15.76
N LEU A 927 -14.42 22.43 -17.10
CA LEU A 927 -15.12 21.56 -18.03
C LEU A 927 -14.12 20.87 -18.95
N GLY A 928 -13.90 19.57 -18.76
CA GLY A 928 -13.03 18.73 -19.58
C GLY A 928 -13.79 17.80 -20.51
N VAL A 929 -13.13 17.34 -21.58
CA VAL A 929 -13.66 16.34 -22.54
C VAL A 929 -12.86 15.06 -22.47
N ILE A 930 -13.55 13.93 -22.52
CA ILE A 930 -12.97 12.61 -22.78
C ILE A 930 -13.20 12.25 -24.25
N PHE A 931 -12.13 11.84 -24.92
CA PHE A 931 -12.12 11.41 -26.31
C PHE A 931 -12.02 9.90 -26.42
N ARG A 932 -12.74 9.31 -27.37
CA ARG A 932 -12.57 7.92 -27.82
C ARG A 932 -11.64 7.90 -29.03
N ARG A 933 -10.66 6.99 -29.03
CA ARG A 933 -9.78 6.71 -30.17
C ARG A 933 -10.33 5.54 -30.98
N ASP A 934 -10.58 5.76 -32.27
CA ASP A 934 -11.30 4.81 -33.11
C ASP A 934 -10.52 3.51 -33.38
N TYR A 935 -9.18 3.53 -33.33
CA TYR A 935 -8.34 2.35 -33.64
C TYR A 935 -8.60 1.14 -32.73
N TYR A 936 -8.88 1.37 -31.43
CA TYR A 936 -8.91 0.33 -30.40
C TYR A 936 -9.99 0.54 -29.33
N GLY A 937 -10.88 1.53 -29.50
CA GLY A 937 -11.82 1.92 -28.45
C GLY A 937 -11.11 2.36 -27.17
N ARG A 938 -10.01 3.11 -27.30
CA ARG A 938 -9.24 3.64 -26.15
C ARG A 938 -9.75 5.02 -25.77
N PHE A 939 -9.54 5.41 -24.52
CA PHE A 939 -10.00 6.70 -24.02
C PHE A 939 -8.83 7.58 -23.61
N VAL A 940 -8.92 8.87 -23.92
CA VAL A 940 -7.96 9.88 -23.51
C VAL A 940 -8.73 11.07 -22.99
N VAL A 941 -8.33 11.65 -21.86
CA VAL A 941 -9.00 12.82 -21.29
C VAL A 941 -8.16 14.08 -21.47
N GLN A 942 -8.81 15.22 -21.66
CA GLN A 942 -8.15 16.53 -21.60
C GLN A 942 -7.51 16.77 -20.23
N GLU A 943 -6.34 17.37 -20.17
CA GLU A 943 -5.71 17.75 -18.90
C GLU A 943 -6.54 18.82 -18.17
N PRO A 944 -6.86 18.64 -16.87
CA PRO A 944 -7.72 19.59 -16.15
C PRO A 944 -7.09 20.96 -15.94
N LEU A 945 -5.76 21.04 -15.89
CA LEU A 945 -5.01 22.26 -15.65
C LEU A 945 -3.75 22.27 -16.53
N THR A 946 -3.62 23.28 -17.39
CA THR A 946 -2.44 23.48 -18.23
C THR A 946 -2.04 24.95 -18.20
N ASN A 947 -0.76 25.26 -17.94
CA ASN A 947 -0.24 26.64 -17.89
C ASN A 947 -1.02 27.55 -16.91
N GLY A 948 -1.50 27.02 -15.78
CA GLY A 948 -2.31 27.75 -14.81
C GLY A 948 -3.74 28.05 -15.27
N VAL A 949 -4.15 27.55 -16.43
CA VAL A 949 -5.50 27.70 -16.99
C VAL A 949 -6.25 26.37 -16.87
N TYR A 950 -7.43 26.42 -16.25
CA TYR A 950 -8.31 25.28 -16.13
C TYR A 950 -8.95 24.93 -17.48
N ALA A 951 -9.24 23.65 -17.70
CA ALA A 951 -9.89 23.19 -18.92
C ALA A 951 -11.26 23.86 -19.11
N THR A 952 -11.45 24.49 -20.27
CA THR A 952 -12.72 25.09 -20.72
C THR A 952 -13.12 24.50 -22.07
N ALA A 953 -13.67 23.28 -22.06
CA ALA A 953 -13.97 22.54 -23.28
C ALA A 953 -14.88 23.30 -24.25
N GLN A 954 -15.83 24.11 -23.76
CA GLN A 954 -16.69 24.95 -24.59
C GLN A 954 -15.93 26.05 -25.36
N GLU A 955 -14.75 26.44 -24.89
CA GLU A 955 -13.89 27.43 -25.54
C GLU A 955 -12.82 26.80 -26.40
N GLN A 956 -12.40 25.58 -26.05
CA GLN A 956 -11.22 24.94 -26.60
C GLN A 956 -11.53 23.75 -27.51
N VAL A 957 -12.62 23.01 -27.30
CA VAL A 957 -12.87 21.71 -27.96
C VAL A 957 -14.22 21.66 -28.66
N LEU A 958 -15.29 22.07 -27.97
CA LEU A 958 -16.68 21.95 -28.43
C LEU A 958 -17.05 23.13 -29.33
N ILE A 959 -16.24 23.34 -30.36
CA ILE A 959 -16.37 24.43 -31.33
C ILE A 959 -16.95 23.84 -32.61
N ASN A 960 -18.12 24.33 -33.04
CA ASN A 960 -18.68 23.97 -34.33
C ASN A 960 -18.29 25.04 -35.37
N PRO A 961 -17.52 24.69 -36.41
CA PRO A 961 -17.11 25.63 -37.45
C PRO A 961 -18.30 26.37 -38.09
N ASP A 962 -19.38 25.68 -38.46
CA ASP A 962 -20.50 26.27 -39.20
C ASP A 962 -21.26 27.30 -38.35
N LEU A 963 -21.35 27.07 -37.04
CA LEU A 963 -21.95 28.00 -36.09
C LEU A 963 -21.05 29.20 -35.76
N GLU A 964 -19.73 29.01 -35.71
CA GLU A 964 -18.76 30.10 -35.55
C GLU A 964 -18.81 31.06 -36.75
N HIS A 965 -18.81 30.53 -37.98
CA HIS A 965 -18.88 31.35 -39.20
C HIS A 965 -20.18 32.17 -39.28
N SER A 966 -21.32 31.60 -38.87
CA SER A 966 -22.60 32.30 -38.87
C SER A 966 -22.77 33.32 -37.75
N SER A 967 -22.07 33.14 -36.62
CA SER A 967 -22.09 34.07 -35.47
C SER A 967 -20.98 35.14 -35.50
N GLY A 968 -20.04 35.05 -36.45
CA GLY A 968 -18.91 35.97 -36.57
C GLY A 968 -17.83 35.82 -35.49
N ARG A 969 -17.95 34.82 -34.61
CA ARG A 969 -16.89 34.42 -33.66
C ARG A 969 -15.92 33.54 -34.45
N MET A 970 -14.65 33.94 -34.55
CA MET A 970 -13.63 33.16 -35.29
C MET A 970 -12.59 32.58 -34.33
N ARG A 971 -13.01 31.61 -33.50
CA ARG A 971 -12.08 30.90 -32.60
C ARG A 971 -11.23 29.87 -33.36
N PRO A 972 -9.96 29.65 -32.97
CA PRO A 972 -9.11 28.65 -33.60
C PRO A 972 -9.63 27.23 -33.32
N GLN A 973 -9.78 26.43 -34.38
CA GLN A 973 -10.28 25.06 -34.28
C GLN A 973 -9.33 24.15 -33.49
N PRO A 974 -9.86 23.23 -32.65
CA PRO A 974 -9.03 22.30 -31.89
C PRO A 974 -8.19 21.41 -32.80
N VAL A 975 -6.90 21.32 -32.50
CA VAL A 975 -5.99 20.34 -33.09
C VAL A 975 -6.01 19.10 -32.20
N LEU A 976 -6.87 18.15 -32.56
CA LEU A 976 -6.99 16.86 -31.87
C LEU A 976 -6.02 15.83 -32.44
N ALA A 977 -5.69 14.81 -31.64
CA ALA A 977 -4.98 13.65 -32.17
C ALA A 977 -5.84 12.95 -33.23
N PRO A 978 -5.25 12.40 -34.31
CA PRO A 978 -6.03 11.77 -35.38
C PRO A 978 -6.97 10.67 -34.86
N GLN A 979 -8.18 10.63 -35.43
CA GLN A 979 -9.24 9.67 -35.08
C GLN A 979 -9.64 9.71 -33.60
N SER A 980 -9.74 10.93 -33.05
CA SER A 980 -10.24 11.17 -31.69
C SER A 980 -11.59 11.86 -31.76
N THR A 981 -12.61 11.22 -31.20
CA THR A 981 -13.98 11.75 -31.17
C THR A 981 -14.39 12.07 -29.73
N PRO A 982 -14.96 13.26 -29.45
CA PRO A 982 -15.49 13.57 -28.13
C PRO A 982 -16.58 12.57 -27.70
N TRP A 983 -16.47 11.98 -26.50
CA TRP A 983 -17.35 10.89 -26.04
C TRP A 983 -18.04 11.17 -24.68
N GLY A 984 -17.41 11.96 -23.81
CA GLY A 984 -18.00 12.33 -22.52
C GLY A 984 -17.42 13.63 -21.95
N LEU A 985 -18.06 14.18 -20.92
CA LEU A 985 -17.64 15.43 -20.25
C LEU A 985 -17.30 15.21 -18.78
N CYS A 986 -16.35 15.99 -18.26
CA CYS A 986 -15.98 16.05 -16.85
C CYS A 986 -16.20 17.46 -16.29
N PHE A 987 -17.04 17.58 -15.25
CA PHE A 987 -17.35 18.80 -14.54
C PHE A 987 -16.61 18.87 -13.21
N ALA A 988 -16.18 20.07 -12.82
CA ALA A 988 -15.78 20.39 -11.45
C ALA A 988 -16.22 21.82 -11.13
N HIS A 989 -17.02 21.98 -10.07
CA HIS A 989 -17.60 23.25 -9.67
C HIS A 989 -16.85 23.85 -8.49
N ARG A 990 -16.65 25.16 -8.53
CA ARG A 990 -16.07 25.89 -7.41
C ARG A 990 -17.12 26.00 -6.29
N PRO A 991 -16.78 25.73 -5.02
CA PRO A 991 -17.71 25.90 -3.92
C PRO A 991 -18.20 27.35 -3.81
N ASP A 992 -19.48 27.51 -3.52
CA ASP A 992 -20.08 28.82 -3.31
C ASP A 992 -19.82 29.36 -1.89
N PRO A 993 -19.59 30.68 -1.72
CA PRO A 993 -19.42 31.28 -0.40
C PRO A 993 -20.65 31.06 0.50
N PRO A 994 -20.48 30.71 1.79
CA PRO A 994 -21.59 30.41 2.71
C PRO A 994 -22.63 31.53 2.87
N ILE A 995 -22.25 32.78 2.55
CA ILE A 995 -23.10 33.97 2.67
C ILE A 995 -24.20 33.99 1.59
N LEU A 996 -24.00 33.30 0.46
CA LEU A 996 -24.88 33.35 -0.71
C LEU A 996 -25.85 32.16 -0.79
N VAL A 997 -25.62 31.10 -0.03
CA VAL A 997 -26.44 29.87 -0.09
C VAL A 997 -27.38 29.81 1.12
N ARG A 998 -28.69 29.65 0.88
CA ARG A 998 -29.64 29.39 1.98
C ARG A 998 -29.22 28.11 2.70
N SER A 999 -29.27 28.11 4.04
CA SER A 999 -28.78 27.03 4.92
C SER A 999 -29.31 25.61 4.62
N ARG A 1000 -30.35 25.46 3.78
CA ARG A 1000 -30.92 24.17 3.37
C ARG A 1000 -30.24 23.47 2.18
N ILE A 1001 -29.54 24.16 1.28
CA ILE A 1001 -28.96 23.55 0.06
C ILE A 1001 -27.44 23.45 0.11
N GLY A 1002 -26.76 24.33 0.85
CA GLY A 1002 -25.29 24.46 0.78
C GLY A 1002 -24.48 23.24 1.19
N GLN A 1003 -25.06 22.27 1.89
CA GLN A 1003 -24.31 21.09 2.36
C GLN A 1003 -24.14 19.98 1.30
N TRP A 1004 -24.97 19.92 0.26
CA TRP A 1004 -24.96 18.79 -0.70
C TRP A 1004 -24.66 19.19 -2.15
N ILE A 1005 -24.80 20.47 -2.47
CA ILE A 1005 -24.72 20.99 -3.85
C ILE A 1005 -23.29 20.96 -4.41
N ASP A 1006 -22.28 21.09 -3.54
CA ASP A 1006 -20.87 21.05 -3.90
C ASP A 1006 -20.39 19.64 -4.26
N HIS A 1007 -21.27 18.64 -4.11
CA HIS A 1007 -20.97 17.21 -4.21
C HIS A 1007 -21.97 16.45 -5.10
N SER A 1008 -22.83 17.15 -5.85
CA SER A 1008 -23.90 16.58 -6.67
C SER A 1008 -24.03 17.29 -8.02
N PHE A 1009 -24.52 16.61 -9.05
CA PHE A 1009 -24.75 17.24 -10.37
C PHE A 1009 -25.77 18.37 -10.29
N TRP A 1010 -25.50 19.48 -10.99
CA TRP A 1010 -26.50 20.52 -11.17
C TRP A 1010 -27.43 20.15 -12.35
N PRO A 1011 -28.72 20.49 -12.29
CA PRO A 1011 -29.68 20.13 -13.35
C PRO A 1011 -29.23 20.54 -14.75
N MET A 1012 -28.65 21.75 -14.87
CA MET A 1012 -28.32 22.30 -16.18
C MET A 1012 -27.06 21.68 -16.79
N ASP A 1013 -26.19 21.05 -15.99
CA ASP A 1013 -25.01 20.35 -16.52
C ASP A 1013 -25.46 19.13 -17.34
N ILE A 1014 -26.40 18.37 -16.80
CA ILE A 1014 -27.01 17.21 -17.46
C ILE A 1014 -27.75 17.64 -18.72
N CYS A 1015 -28.50 18.73 -18.63
CA CYS A 1015 -29.26 19.24 -19.76
C CYS A 1015 -28.36 19.81 -20.87
N TYR A 1016 -27.24 20.45 -20.50
CA TYR A 1016 -26.23 20.89 -21.45
C TYR A 1016 -25.63 19.68 -22.21
N VAL A 1017 -25.21 18.64 -21.50
CA VAL A 1017 -24.61 17.43 -22.11
C VAL A 1017 -25.58 16.74 -23.06
N THR A 1018 -26.84 16.57 -22.64
CA THR A 1018 -27.80 15.69 -23.32
C THR A 1018 -28.66 16.38 -24.39
N GLN A 1019 -28.88 17.70 -24.27
CA GLN A 1019 -29.69 18.49 -25.21
C GLN A 1019 -28.92 19.67 -25.81
N GLY A 1020 -28.21 20.46 -24.99
CA GLY A 1020 -27.48 21.65 -25.46
C GLY A 1020 -26.43 21.34 -26.51
N LEU A 1021 -25.60 20.31 -26.28
CA LEU A 1021 -24.55 19.90 -27.21
C LEU A 1021 -25.05 19.36 -28.55
N VAL A 1022 -26.26 18.80 -28.58
CA VAL A 1022 -26.87 18.31 -29.83
C VAL A 1022 -27.03 19.46 -30.82
N GLY A 1023 -27.40 20.64 -30.34
CA GLY A 1023 -27.47 21.86 -31.16
C GLY A 1023 -26.12 22.34 -31.68
N LEU A 1024 -25.01 21.95 -31.04
CA LEU A 1024 -23.64 22.22 -31.49
C LEU A 1024 -23.09 21.09 -32.40
N GLY A 1025 -23.88 20.07 -32.71
CA GLY A 1025 -23.45 18.92 -33.52
C GLY A 1025 -22.68 17.85 -32.74
N PHE A 1026 -22.69 17.89 -31.40
CA PHE A 1026 -22.06 16.87 -30.55
C PHE A 1026 -23.12 16.04 -29.82
N THR A 1027 -23.08 14.73 -29.97
CA THR A 1027 -23.99 13.81 -29.27
C THR A 1027 -23.26 13.09 -28.15
N MET A 1028 -23.53 13.48 -26.89
CA MET A 1028 -22.92 12.87 -25.71
C MET A 1028 -24.01 12.36 -24.75
N ASN A 1029 -23.75 11.19 -24.15
CA ASN A 1029 -24.69 10.54 -23.24
C ASN A 1029 -24.12 10.35 -21.83
N ILE A 1030 -22.85 10.70 -21.61
CA ILE A 1030 -22.12 10.46 -20.36
C ILE A 1030 -21.51 11.77 -19.86
N ALA A 1031 -21.77 12.07 -18.58
CA ALA A 1031 -21.15 13.16 -17.86
C ALA A 1031 -20.54 12.66 -16.54
N TYR A 1032 -19.43 13.24 -16.12
CA TYR A 1032 -18.77 12.98 -14.85
C TYR A 1032 -18.72 14.25 -14.02
N LEU A 1033 -18.92 14.15 -12.71
CA LEU A 1033 -18.74 15.24 -11.76
C LEU A 1033 -17.67 14.87 -10.74
N SER A 1034 -16.66 15.72 -10.63
CA SER A 1034 -15.70 15.73 -9.54
C SER A 1034 -16.27 16.53 -8.37
N GLY A 1035 -16.76 15.85 -7.33
CA GLY A 1035 -17.31 16.49 -6.13
C GLY A 1035 -16.23 17.10 -5.23
N ASN A 1036 -16.57 18.17 -4.51
CA ASN A 1036 -15.64 18.82 -3.56
C ASN A 1036 -15.35 17.99 -2.30
N ASP A 1037 -16.24 17.04 -1.97
CA ASP A 1037 -16.03 16.02 -0.92
C ASP A 1037 -15.15 14.85 -1.39
N GLY A 1038 -14.81 14.85 -2.68
CA GLY A 1038 -13.94 13.90 -3.31
C GLY A 1038 -14.60 12.70 -3.99
N ALA A 1039 -15.93 12.72 -4.15
CA ALA A 1039 -16.61 11.73 -4.95
C ALA A 1039 -16.39 11.98 -6.45
N LEU A 1040 -16.41 10.91 -7.25
CA LEU A 1040 -16.56 10.98 -8.70
C LEU A 1040 -17.90 10.37 -9.06
N LEU A 1041 -18.83 11.21 -9.51
CA LEU A 1041 -20.14 10.77 -9.96
C LEU A 1041 -20.15 10.66 -11.48
N LYS A 1042 -20.87 9.69 -12.03
CA LYS A 1042 -21.13 9.50 -13.45
C LYS A 1042 -22.63 9.54 -13.68
N TYR A 1043 -23.07 10.30 -14.67
CA TYR A 1043 -24.45 10.34 -15.12
C TYR A 1043 -24.53 9.75 -16.52
N VAL A 1044 -25.47 8.84 -16.73
CA VAL A 1044 -25.78 8.24 -18.03
C VAL A 1044 -27.21 8.61 -18.41
N ARG A 1045 -27.39 9.12 -19.63
CA ARG A 1045 -28.69 9.55 -20.16
C ARG A 1045 -29.73 8.42 -20.15
N GLY A 1046 -30.92 8.67 -19.62
CA GLY A 1046 -32.09 7.78 -19.66
C GLY A 1046 -33.15 8.15 -20.70
N SER A 1047 -34.42 7.82 -20.42
CA SER A 1047 -35.57 8.02 -21.32
C SER A 1047 -35.84 9.49 -21.65
N SER A 1048 -36.28 9.74 -22.88
CA SER A 1048 -36.39 11.10 -23.46
C SER A 1048 -37.48 11.98 -22.84
N ARG A 1049 -38.51 11.41 -22.20
CA ARG A 1049 -39.65 12.17 -21.67
C ARG A 1049 -39.32 12.88 -20.36
N GLU A 1050 -38.81 12.15 -19.39
CA GLU A 1050 -38.45 12.67 -18.06
C GLU A 1050 -37.27 13.63 -18.15
N LEU A 1051 -36.31 13.35 -19.03
CA LEU A 1051 -35.22 14.25 -19.37
C LEU A 1051 -35.74 15.58 -19.97
N GLY A 1052 -36.76 15.52 -20.83
CA GLY A 1052 -37.42 16.71 -21.37
C GLY A 1052 -38.03 17.61 -20.29
N VAL A 1053 -38.60 17.01 -19.23
CA VAL A 1053 -39.13 17.75 -18.07
C VAL A 1053 -38.01 18.39 -17.26
N LEU A 1054 -36.89 17.69 -17.04
CA LEU A 1054 -35.72 18.24 -16.35
C LEU A 1054 -35.13 19.44 -17.10
N CYS A 1055 -35.11 19.39 -18.44
CA CYS A 1055 -34.43 20.35 -19.29
C CYS A 1055 -35.33 21.43 -19.91
N GLN A 1056 -36.61 21.49 -19.52
CA GLN A 1056 -37.59 22.45 -20.06
C GLN A 1056 -37.17 23.92 -19.89
N ALA A 1057 -36.29 24.21 -18.92
CA ALA A 1057 -35.80 25.56 -18.63
C ALA A 1057 -34.58 26.00 -19.48
N LEU A 1058 -33.99 25.12 -20.30
CA LEU A 1058 -32.75 25.41 -21.04
C LEU A 1058 -33.05 26.17 -22.34
N GLY A 1059 -32.49 27.38 -22.47
CA GLY A 1059 -32.83 28.37 -23.49
C GLY A 1059 -31.98 28.40 -24.78
N GLY A 1060 -31.10 27.42 -25.02
CA GLY A 1060 -30.24 27.43 -26.21
C GLY A 1060 -28.96 26.58 -26.07
N THR A 1061 -27.95 26.86 -26.91
CA THR A 1061 -26.66 26.13 -26.95
C THR A 1061 -25.54 26.80 -26.13
N ASP A 1062 -25.84 27.85 -25.36
CA ASP A 1062 -24.84 28.67 -24.66
C ASP A 1062 -24.55 28.15 -23.24
N TYR A 1063 -23.28 27.81 -22.97
CA TYR A 1063 -22.83 27.34 -21.65
C TYR A 1063 -22.84 28.44 -20.58
N ASP A 1064 -22.69 29.71 -20.96
CA ASP A 1064 -22.80 30.81 -19.99
C ASP A 1064 -24.25 31.00 -19.53
N GLU A 1065 -25.22 30.72 -20.40
CA GLU A 1065 -26.63 30.64 -20.02
C GLU A 1065 -26.91 29.47 -19.07
N VAL A 1066 -26.29 28.31 -19.30
CA VAL A 1066 -26.33 27.15 -18.39
C VAL A 1066 -25.83 27.54 -16.99
N ARG A 1067 -24.70 28.23 -16.90
CA ARG A 1067 -24.16 28.72 -15.62
C ARG A 1067 -25.08 29.72 -14.93
N ARG A 1068 -25.68 30.65 -15.69
CA ARG A 1068 -26.66 31.61 -15.16
C ARG A 1068 -27.92 30.91 -14.63
N LEU A 1069 -28.43 29.92 -15.34
CA LEU A 1069 -29.61 29.14 -14.94
C LEU A 1069 -29.30 28.26 -13.73
N ASN A 1070 -28.12 27.63 -13.67
CA ASN A 1070 -27.63 26.96 -12.46
C ASN A 1070 -27.64 27.94 -11.29
N ARG A 1071 -27.05 29.13 -11.42
CA ARG A 1071 -27.04 30.14 -10.36
C ARG A 1071 -28.44 30.49 -9.85
N GLN A 1072 -29.39 30.72 -10.76
CA GLN A 1072 -30.78 31.01 -10.41
C GLN A 1072 -31.44 29.84 -9.64
N TRP A 1073 -31.15 28.60 -10.03
CA TRP A 1073 -31.64 27.42 -9.31
C TRP A 1073 -31.05 27.34 -7.90
N ILE A 1074 -29.74 27.56 -7.74
CA ILE A 1074 -29.06 27.60 -6.42
C ILE A 1074 -29.70 28.65 -5.51
N ASP A 1075 -29.89 29.86 -6.04
CA ASP A 1075 -30.46 30.99 -5.28
C ASP A 1075 -31.95 30.75 -4.90
N SER A 1076 -32.69 29.95 -5.69
CA SER A 1076 -34.10 29.65 -5.43
C SER A 1076 -34.31 28.85 -4.13
N GLY A 1077 -33.39 27.94 -3.80
CA GLY A 1077 -33.43 27.20 -2.53
C GLY A 1077 -34.61 26.22 -2.36
N LEU A 1078 -35.29 25.84 -3.45
CA LEU A 1078 -36.61 25.19 -3.39
C LEU A 1078 -36.56 23.66 -3.17
N ASP A 1079 -35.51 22.99 -3.63
CA ASP A 1079 -35.40 21.52 -3.58
C ASP A 1079 -34.56 21.05 -2.39
N ASN A 1080 -34.93 19.89 -1.80
CA ASN A 1080 -34.04 19.14 -0.91
C ASN A 1080 -33.27 18.07 -1.70
N GLU A 1081 -32.16 17.60 -1.14
CA GLU A 1081 -31.26 16.64 -1.78
C GLU A 1081 -31.98 15.37 -2.26
N SER A 1082 -32.84 14.77 -1.44
CA SER A 1082 -33.57 13.55 -1.78
C SER A 1082 -34.51 13.75 -2.97
N GLN A 1083 -35.22 14.89 -3.03
CA GLN A 1083 -36.09 15.24 -4.16
C GLN A 1083 -35.28 15.47 -5.43
N HIS A 1084 -34.11 16.13 -5.33
CA HIS A 1084 -33.21 16.37 -6.45
C HIS A 1084 -32.65 15.06 -7.01
N THR A 1085 -32.06 14.21 -6.15
CA THR A 1085 -31.53 12.91 -6.57
C THR A 1085 -32.64 12.04 -7.19
N ALA A 1086 -33.86 12.05 -6.64
CA ALA A 1086 -34.99 11.32 -7.22
C ALA A 1086 -35.39 11.84 -8.62
N ARG A 1087 -35.26 13.14 -8.90
CA ARG A 1087 -35.48 13.68 -10.26
C ARG A 1087 -34.38 13.25 -11.22
N LEU A 1088 -33.12 13.27 -10.79
CA LEU A 1088 -31.99 12.79 -11.59
C LEU A 1088 -32.15 11.32 -11.95
N LEU A 1089 -32.50 10.47 -10.98
CA LEU A 1089 -32.73 9.04 -11.18
C LEU A 1089 -33.94 8.71 -12.06
N LYS A 1090 -34.89 9.64 -12.22
CA LYS A 1090 -36.00 9.50 -13.18
C LYS A 1090 -35.58 9.87 -14.60
N ALA A 1091 -34.64 10.80 -14.76
CA ALA A 1091 -34.17 11.30 -16.05
C ALA A 1091 -33.02 10.45 -16.64
N GLY A 1092 -32.34 9.67 -15.82
CA GLY A 1092 -31.21 8.83 -16.21
C GLY A 1092 -30.66 8.01 -15.06
N GLU A 1093 -29.47 7.45 -15.26
CA GLU A 1093 -28.78 6.64 -14.27
C GLU A 1093 -27.64 7.44 -13.62
N LEU A 1094 -27.54 7.37 -12.30
CA LEU A 1094 -26.48 8.01 -11.53
C LEU A 1094 -25.58 6.97 -10.89
N VAL A 1095 -24.26 7.16 -11.02
CA VAL A 1095 -23.24 6.18 -10.71
C VAL A 1095 -22.08 6.76 -9.88
N VAL A 1096 -21.89 6.15 -8.72
CA VAL A 1096 -20.76 6.05 -7.80
C VAL A 1096 -19.33 5.75 -8.25
N VAL A 1097 -18.65 6.42 -9.18
CA VAL A 1097 -17.33 5.92 -9.65
C VAL A 1097 -16.25 5.90 -8.55
N HIS A 1098 -16.15 6.96 -7.74
CA HIS A 1098 -15.21 7.07 -6.61
C HIS A 1098 -15.95 7.60 -5.37
N THR A 1099 -15.69 7.02 -4.20
CA THR A 1099 -16.43 7.32 -2.97
C THR A 1099 -15.97 8.59 -2.26
N SER A 1100 -16.85 9.09 -1.40
CA SER A 1100 -16.60 10.17 -0.43
C SER A 1100 -17.38 9.90 0.87
N SER A 1101 -17.34 10.84 1.82
CA SER A 1101 -18.19 10.78 3.01
C SER A 1101 -19.68 10.88 2.70
N ASN A 1102 -20.08 11.67 1.70
CA ASN A 1102 -21.48 11.79 1.29
C ASN A 1102 -21.91 10.66 0.35
N TRP A 1103 -20.98 10.11 -0.42
CA TRP A 1103 -21.20 8.97 -1.31
C TRP A 1103 -20.33 7.79 -0.88
N PRO A 1104 -20.69 7.07 0.20
CA PRO A 1104 -19.80 6.10 0.87
C PRO A 1104 -19.63 4.79 0.10
N ARG A 1105 -20.54 4.51 -0.84
CA ARG A 1105 -20.50 3.32 -1.68
C ARG A 1105 -20.32 3.79 -3.11
N THR A 1106 -19.32 3.22 -3.79
CA THR A 1106 -19.36 3.20 -5.25
C THR A 1106 -20.68 2.48 -5.59
N GLY A 1107 -21.41 2.75 -6.68
CA GLY A 1107 -22.80 2.29 -6.85
C GLY A 1107 -23.48 2.73 -8.10
N TRP A 1108 -24.55 2.05 -8.55
CA TRP A 1108 -25.68 2.89 -8.96
C TRP A 1108 -26.33 3.44 -7.72
N VAL A 1109 -26.77 4.67 -7.81
CA VAL A 1109 -27.54 5.31 -6.75
C VAL A 1109 -28.99 4.82 -6.85
N THR A 1110 -29.52 4.29 -5.76
CA THR A 1110 -30.94 3.90 -5.64
C THR A 1110 -31.73 4.96 -4.87
N PRO A 1111 -33.08 4.97 -4.94
CA PRO A 1111 -33.90 5.96 -4.21
C PRO A 1111 -33.67 5.99 -2.68
N ASP A 1112 -33.26 4.88 -2.07
CA ASP A 1112 -33.07 4.73 -0.61
C ASP A 1112 -31.60 4.83 -0.16
N TRP A 1113 -30.74 5.44 -0.98
CA TRP A 1113 -29.28 5.42 -0.79
C TRP A 1113 -28.78 5.96 0.58
N LYS A 1114 -29.54 6.84 1.25
CA LYS A 1114 -29.20 7.41 2.57
C LYS A 1114 -29.54 6.55 3.79
N ASN A 1115 -30.51 5.64 3.69
CA ASN A 1115 -30.95 4.82 4.82
C ASN A 1115 -30.02 3.61 5.08
N GLN A 1116 -28.96 3.48 4.30
CA GLN A 1116 -27.95 2.44 4.42
C GLN A 1116 -26.79 3.00 5.26
N GLN A 1117 -26.59 2.50 6.49
CA GLN A 1117 -25.60 3.01 7.44
C GLN A 1117 -24.21 3.18 6.81
N PRO A 1118 -23.45 4.24 7.19
CA PRO A 1118 -22.09 4.44 6.72
C PRO A 1118 -21.21 3.30 7.24
N VAL A 1119 -20.72 2.48 6.32
CA VAL A 1119 -19.69 1.47 6.59
C VAL A 1119 -18.34 2.17 6.54
N THR A 1120 -17.50 1.94 7.54
CA THR A 1120 -16.08 2.31 7.50
C THR A 1120 -15.41 1.54 6.35
N ARG A 1121 -15.11 2.24 5.24
CA ARG A 1121 -14.35 1.86 4.01
C ARG A 1121 -14.97 0.82 3.04
N MET A 1122 -15.22 1.34 1.81
CA MET A 1122 -15.17 0.73 0.45
C MET A 1122 -16.33 -0.24 0.01
N PRO A 1123 -16.49 -0.59 -1.29
CA PRO A 1123 -17.30 0.06 -2.36
C PRO A 1123 -18.40 -0.88 -2.98
N VAL A 1124 -19.52 -0.42 -3.58
CA VAL A 1124 -20.63 -1.29 -4.13
C VAL A 1124 -21.28 -0.81 -5.47
N LEU A 1125 -20.55 -0.79 -6.60
CA LEU A 1125 -20.78 -0.21 -7.97
C LEU A 1125 -21.56 -1.10 -8.99
N PRO A 1126 -21.64 -0.81 -10.31
CA PRO A 1126 -22.88 -0.87 -11.06
C PRO A 1126 -22.85 -1.83 -12.27
N TRP A 1127 -23.40 -3.05 -12.23
CA TRP A 1127 -23.70 -3.80 -13.49
C TRP A 1127 -24.81 -4.90 -13.40
N ALA A 1128 -25.92 -4.68 -12.67
CA ALA A 1128 -27.17 -5.39 -12.93
C ALA A 1128 -27.82 -4.87 -14.23
N PRO A 1129 -28.26 -5.75 -15.15
CA PRO A 1129 -28.85 -5.34 -16.42
C PRO A 1129 -30.13 -4.50 -16.19
N SER A 1130 -30.14 -3.28 -16.71
CA SER A 1130 -31.38 -2.55 -16.94
C SER A 1130 -32.18 -3.29 -18.02
N PRO A 1131 -33.46 -3.63 -17.81
CA PRO A 1131 -34.28 -4.32 -18.81
C PRO A 1131 -34.65 -3.44 -20.03
N ALA A 1132 -33.97 -2.32 -20.24
CA ALA A 1132 -34.32 -1.32 -21.25
C ALA A 1132 -33.11 -0.81 -22.05
N THR A 1133 -32.38 -1.68 -22.75
CA THR A 1133 -31.77 -1.36 -24.06
C THR A 1133 -31.30 -2.64 -24.76
N ARG A 1134 -32.06 -3.11 -25.76
CA ARG A 1134 -31.54 -3.92 -26.86
C ARG A 1134 -30.71 -3.02 -27.77
N ASP A 1135 -29.66 -3.59 -28.36
CA ASP A 1135 -28.75 -3.05 -29.38
C ASP A 1135 -27.63 -2.09 -28.92
N ARG A 1136 -26.40 -2.62 -28.72
CA ARG A 1136 -25.26 -2.52 -29.67
C ARG A 1136 -23.91 -2.72 -28.98
N ASP A 1137 -23.07 -3.53 -29.63
CA ASP A 1137 -21.66 -3.85 -29.33
C ASP A 1137 -20.66 -2.66 -29.38
N GLU A 1138 -21.06 -1.45 -28.99
CA GLU A 1138 -20.12 -0.31 -28.91
C GLU A 1138 -20.46 0.64 -27.75
N LEU A 1139 -20.13 0.22 -26.53
CA LEU A 1139 -19.83 1.11 -25.40
C LEU A 1139 -18.63 0.57 -24.59
#